data_AF-A0A7C3LCZ2-F1
#
_entry.id   AF-A0A7C3LCZ2-F1
#
_cell.length_a   1.000
_cell.length_b   1.000
_cell.length_c   1.000
_cell.angle_alpha   90.00
_cell.angle_beta   90.00
_cell.angle_gamma   90.00
#
_symmetry.space_group_name_H-M   'P 1'
#
loop_
_entity.id
_entity.type
_entity.pdbx_description
1 polymer ?
#
loop_
_entity_poly.entity_id
_entity_poly.type
_entity_poly.pdbx_seq_one_letter_code
_entity_poly.pdbx_strand_id
1 'polypeptide(L)'
;MNILYICADKGIPIRGHKGAAVHVRAMSNAFARAGHTVTILTPRPGPADGPAPQAEIIHVPRPDGDERAYADLLFQTALEWVENGRFHMIYERYSLWSDAGARLARETRLPLVLEVNAPLLEEAARYRDLTDYEQAAAVETAQFQAARAISVVSRQLRDYVIKRGAAPQAVHVLPNGIDPALFHPAVSGGKVRDRLGLKEKIVVGFVGRARSWHDLPTLLEAVARLRRTEPRYHLLLVGQMPDDLDEQLRERSLARAVTVAGPVPHQEAPGYMAALDVAVSSHLPLPDFYFSPLKLFEYLACGVPTVAANVGQPAQIIQDGETALLYRPGDAASLADCIASLMADRREARRMAWRGAALTLQSFTWDKNAETVAGWVDDSPAAVSLAAAKAACAAPILDDRLHRRLYMAMRPDLAGPLLARHLPVFQRDGPARFKRVGRIRVLKYKPGRRCVLLYELYGRSRKDNCPVRYQVVGKLFRDERGRRLHKLQRMLWRNGFGPEASGGVYVPNSLAYIPKMRLQAQAYAPGQTLDELAETRNIGPLIPQAAYGLAKLHNLPAPLPANGDGPVEMRSYFLDDELANLEQFTEKLAQARPEDMPRILLLRDALFAWADELPPLDTAVHVHRDFYYSQLLFNLGELTLIDFDLLAYGDPAIDAANFTAHLYLLGLEKKGDLHALAFEAEIFMLAYARLRPLDSGFWARFAFYQAATFYRLLRVAAFRPQWAGYFEPLLRHTAVCLERREDFAL
;
A
#
# COMPACT_ATOMS: atom_id res chain seq x y z
N MET A 1 12.83 8.63 -13.78
CA MET A 1 13.32 9.93 -14.30
C MET A 1 14.38 10.49 -13.36
N ASN A 2 15.18 11.43 -13.84
CA ASN A 2 16.06 12.26 -13.02
C ASN A 2 15.42 13.66 -12.92
N ILE A 3 15.13 14.10 -11.69
CA ILE A 3 14.33 15.29 -11.39
C ILE A 3 15.23 16.31 -10.71
N LEU A 4 15.29 17.52 -11.27
CA LEU A 4 15.91 18.66 -10.61
C LEU A 4 14.87 19.39 -9.78
N TYR A 5 14.97 19.30 -8.45
CA TYR A 5 14.07 19.96 -7.51
C TYR A 5 14.67 21.30 -7.08
N ILE A 6 14.05 22.41 -7.45
CA ILE A 6 14.46 23.75 -7.02
C ILE A 6 13.62 24.21 -5.82
N CYS A 7 14.30 24.60 -4.72
CA CYS A 7 13.67 25.22 -3.54
C CYS A 7 14.45 26.47 -3.11
N ALA A 8 14.12 27.61 -3.72
CA ALA A 8 14.79 28.90 -3.54
C ALA A 8 14.42 29.65 -2.23
N ASP A 9 13.44 29.17 -1.47
CA ASP A 9 12.94 29.85 -0.28
C ASP A 9 13.91 29.73 0.92
N LYS A 10 14.51 30.86 1.31
CA LYS A 10 15.39 30.98 2.50
C LYS A 10 14.72 30.63 3.83
N GLY A 11 13.39 30.63 3.87
CA GLY A 11 12.58 30.25 5.01
C GLY A 11 12.50 28.74 5.27
N ILE A 12 12.90 27.90 4.31
CA ILE A 12 12.71 26.45 4.33
C ILE A 12 14.06 25.73 4.51
N PRO A 13 14.45 25.38 5.76
CA PRO A 13 15.56 24.46 5.97
C PRO A 13 15.14 23.03 5.58
N ILE A 14 15.72 22.45 4.51
CA ILE A 14 15.29 21.12 3.98
C ILE A 14 15.34 20.04 5.05
N ARG A 15 16.35 20.04 5.93
CA ARG A 15 16.48 19.12 7.08
C ARG A 15 15.78 19.60 8.36
N GLY A 16 14.98 20.66 8.33
CA GLY A 16 14.33 21.23 9.51
C GLY A 16 12.92 20.69 9.80
N HIS A 17 12.28 21.17 10.85
CA HIS A 17 10.99 20.64 11.34
C HIS A 17 9.75 21.45 10.92
N LYS A 18 9.92 22.48 10.08
CA LYS A 18 8.78 23.28 9.58
C LYS A 18 7.91 22.42 8.66
N GLY A 19 6.60 22.69 8.61
CA GLY A 19 5.68 21.99 7.71
C GLY A 19 6.11 22.04 6.24
N ALA A 20 6.64 23.19 5.78
CA ALA A 20 7.19 23.32 4.43
C ALA A 20 8.46 22.46 4.20
N ALA A 21 9.29 22.24 5.23
CA ALA A 21 10.44 21.34 5.14
C ALA A 21 10.00 19.87 5.10
N VAL A 22 8.99 19.51 5.89
CA VAL A 22 8.34 18.20 5.84
C VAL A 22 7.77 17.95 4.45
N HIS A 23 7.11 18.93 3.84
CA HIS A 23 6.56 18.86 2.49
C HIS A 23 7.64 18.53 1.45
N VAL A 24 8.72 19.33 1.38
CA VAL A 24 9.80 19.11 0.39
C VAL A 24 10.42 17.71 0.55
N ARG A 25 10.68 17.27 1.79
CA ARG A 25 11.17 15.92 2.05
C ARG A 25 10.17 14.85 1.66
N ALA A 26 8.89 15.04 1.96
CA ALA A 26 7.87 14.04 1.68
C ALA A 26 7.66 13.85 0.17
N MET A 27 7.64 14.95 -0.60
CA MET A 27 7.53 14.92 -2.06
C MET A 27 8.79 14.31 -2.72
N SER A 28 9.99 14.74 -2.31
CA SER A 28 11.25 14.16 -2.83
C SER A 28 11.39 12.68 -2.50
N ASN A 29 11.03 12.26 -1.28
CA ASN A 29 11.01 10.85 -0.91
C ASN A 29 9.98 10.04 -1.72
N ALA A 30 8.82 10.62 -2.02
CA ALA A 30 7.82 9.95 -2.84
C ALA A 30 8.28 9.75 -4.28
N PHE A 31 8.94 10.74 -4.88
CA PHE A 31 9.60 10.58 -6.17
C PHE A 31 10.67 9.48 -6.14
N ALA A 32 11.50 9.44 -5.08
CA ALA A 32 12.50 8.38 -4.89
C ALA A 32 11.87 6.98 -4.80
N ARG A 33 10.80 6.82 -4.03
CA ARG A 33 10.04 5.56 -3.93
C ARG A 33 9.39 5.14 -5.25
N ALA A 34 9.01 6.09 -6.09
CA ALA A 34 8.52 5.86 -7.45
C ALA A 34 9.65 5.49 -8.44
N GLY A 35 10.89 5.33 -7.98
CA GLY A 35 12.03 4.97 -8.82
C GLY A 35 12.63 6.14 -9.60
N HIS A 36 12.47 7.37 -9.11
CA HIS A 36 13.10 8.55 -9.70
C HIS A 36 14.30 9.01 -8.87
N THR A 37 15.32 9.54 -9.53
CA THR A 37 16.47 10.17 -8.86
C THR A 37 16.16 11.65 -8.68
N VAL A 38 16.39 12.20 -7.48
CA VAL A 38 16.08 13.60 -7.16
C VAL A 38 17.34 14.32 -6.69
N THR A 39 17.61 15.48 -7.28
CA THR A 39 18.66 16.42 -6.86
C THR A 39 18.00 17.73 -6.45
N ILE A 40 18.21 18.18 -5.21
CA ILE A 40 17.59 19.37 -4.63
C ILE A 40 18.60 20.53 -4.59
N LEU A 41 18.29 21.63 -5.28
CA LEU A 41 19.02 22.90 -5.15
C LEU A 41 18.34 23.79 -4.11
N THR A 42 19.08 24.26 -3.11
CA THR A 42 18.51 25.06 -2.02
C THR A 42 19.54 26.02 -1.39
N PRO A 43 19.12 27.21 -0.91
CA PRO A 43 19.99 28.08 -0.11
C PRO A 43 20.08 27.65 1.35
N ARG A 44 19.27 26.65 1.77
CA ARG A 44 19.17 26.27 3.16
C ARG A 44 19.01 24.75 3.32
N PRO A 45 20.11 23.98 3.23
CA PRO A 45 20.09 22.54 3.49
C PRO A 45 19.50 22.19 4.86
N GLY A 46 19.69 23.06 5.84
CA GLY A 46 19.29 22.84 7.22
C GLY A 46 20.39 22.15 8.05
N PRO A 47 20.10 21.82 9.31
CA PRO A 47 21.10 21.26 10.22
C PRO A 47 21.50 19.84 9.79
N ALA A 48 22.78 19.50 9.96
CA ALA A 48 23.35 18.24 9.45
C ALA A 48 22.74 17.00 10.13
N ASP A 49 22.38 17.10 11.40
CA ASP A 49 21.72 16.09 12.23
C ASP A 49 20.19 16.01 12.00
N GLY A 50 19.63 16.90 11.20
CA GLY A 50 18.21 16.87 10.85
C GLY A 50 17.84 15.73 9.89
N PRO A 51 16.54 15.38 9.78
CA PRO A 51 16.06 14.33 8.89
C PRO A 51 16.45 14.57 7.43
N ALA A 52 17.21 13.65 6.84
CA ALA A 52 17.64 13.71 5.45
C ALA A 52 16.53 13.27 4.48
N PRO A 53 16.35 13.94 3.33
CA PRO A 53 15.56 13.42 2.22
C PRO A 53 16.29 12.28 1.51
N GLN A 54 15.54 11.46 0.77
CA GLN A 54 16.05 10.50 -0.22
C GLN A 54 16.36 11.24 -1.53
N ALA A 55 17.24 12.23 -1.44
CA ALA A 55 17.65 13.07 -2.54
C ALA A 55 19.05 13.62 -2.26
N GLU A 56 19.80 13.90 -3.32
CA GLU A 56 21.04 14.67 -3.21
C GLU A 56 20.69 16.13 -2.92
N ILE A 57 21.39 16.78 -1.97
CA ILE A 57 21.18 18.20 -1.66
C ILE A 57 22.42 18.98 -2.09
N ILE A 58 22.22 19.96 -2.95
CA ILE A 58 23.24 20.92 -3.37
C ILE A 58 22.93 22.26 -2.73
N HIS A 59 23.88 22.76 -1.95
CA HIS A 59 23.78 24.06 -1.31
C HIS A 59 24.19 25.15 -2.29
N VAL A 60 23.26 26.05 -2.60
CA VAL A 60 23.52 27.25 -3.40
C VAL A 60 23.55 28.45 -2.45
N PRO A 61 24.73 28.92 -2.04
CA PRO A 61 24.84 29.97 -1.03
C PRO A 61 24.21 31.25 -1.51
N ARG A 62 23.49 31.92 -0.62
CA ARG A 62 22.72 33.12 -0.95
C ARG A 62 23.53 34.38 -0.65
N PRO A 63 23.72 35.30 -1.62
CA PRO A 63 24.30 36.62 -1.36
C PRO A 63 23.40 37.45 -0.42
N ASP A 64 24.01 38.29 0.42
CA ASP A 64 23.26 39.11 1.38
C ASP A 64 22.43 40.20 0.66
N GLY A 65 21.15 40.28 1.00
CA GLY A 65 20.25 41.37 0.61
C GLY A 65 19.80 41.41 -0.86
N ASP A 66 20.36 40.60 -1.76
CA ASP A 66 20.07 40.66 -3.20
C ASP A 66 19.31 39.41 -3.69
N GLU A 67 17.99 39.55 -3.82
CA GLU A 67 17.10 38.49 -4.33
C GLU A 67 17.38 38.17 -5.82
N ARG A 68 17.80 39.17 -6.62
CA ARG A 68 18.05 38.98 -8.06
C ARG A 68 19.38 38.29 -8.29
N ALA A 69 20.45 38.70 -7.62
CA ALA A 69 21.74 38.03 -7.68
C ALA A 69 21.62 36.57 -7.24
N TYR A 70 20.78 36.27 -6.24
CA TYR A 70 20.51 34.90 -5.85
C TYR A 70 19.78 34.10 -6.94
N ALA A 71 18.75 34.68 -7.57
CA ALA A 71 18.04 34.02 -8.67
C ALA A 71 18.97 33.74 -9.87
N ASP A 72 19.88 34.67 -10.19
CA ASP A 72 20.90 34.49 -11.23
C ASP A 72 21.89 33.38 -10.87
N LEU A 73 22.43 33.37 -9.66
CA LEU A 73 23.32 32.30 -9.19
C LEU A 73 22.64 30.92 -9.22
N LEU A 74 21.40 30.85 -8.72
CA LEU A 74 20.62 29.62 -8.71
C LEU A 74 20.36 29.10 -10.12
N PHE A 75 20.05 30.00 -11.07
CA PHE A 75 19.90 29.64 -12.47
C PHE A 75 21.21 29.09 -13.06
N GLN A 76 22.34 29.77 -12.85
CA GLN A 76 23.63 29.32 -13.39
C GLN A 76 24.03 27.95 -12.84
N THR A 77 23.92 27.75 -11.52
CA THR A 77 24.18 26.43 -10.91
C THR A 77 23.22 25.38 -11.46
N ALA A 78 21.93 25.70 -11.61
CA ALA A 78 20.97 24.75 -12.15
C ALA A 78 21.28 24.37 -13.61
N LEU A 79 21.72 25.32 -14.43
CA LEU A 79 22.12 25.09 -15.81
C LEU A 79 23.35 24.18 -15.89
N GLU A 80 24.40 24.45 -15.12
CA GLU A 80 25.60 23.61 -15.04
C GLU A 80 25.27 22.16 -14.67
N TRP A 81 24.35 21.94 -13.73
CA TRP A 81 23.90 20.61 -13.37
C TRP A 81 23.13 19.92 -14.50
N VAL A 82 22.26 20.65 -15.21
CA VAL A 82 21.53 20.11 -16.36
C VAL A 82 22.45 19.79 -17.53
N GLU A 83 23.50 20.58 -17.77
CA GLU A 83 24.46 20.33 -18.85
C GLU A 83 25.39 19.15 -18.55
N ASN A 84 25.78 18.97 -17.28
CA ASN A 84 26.68 17.89 -16.85
C ASN A 84 25.95 16.58 -16.48
N GLY A 85 24.61 16.57 -16.50
CA GLY A 85 23.80 15.44 -16.08
C GLY A 85 22.61 15.17 -17.00
N ARG A 86 21.99 14.00 -16.88
CA ARG A 86 20.76 13.70 -17.65
C ARG A 86 19.54 14.04 -16.80
N PHE A 87 18.88 15.17 -17.01
CA PHE A 87 17.62 15.52 -16.34
C PHE A 87 16.41 15.39 -17.27
N HIS A 88 15.24 15.12 -16.70
CA HIS A 88 13.99 14.91 -17.46
C HIS A 88 12.91 15.94 -17.12
N MET A 89 12.97 16.55 -15.94
CA MET A 89 11.98 17.51 -15.47
C MET A 89 12.60 18.44 -14.43
N ILE A 90 12.13 19.69 -14.42
CA ILE A 90 12.36 20.67 -13.36
C ILE A 90 11.11 20.68 -12.47
N TYR A 91 11.27 20.38 -11.19
CA TYR A 91 10.22 20.51 -10.19
C TYR A 91 10.56 21.66 -9.26
N GLU A 92 9.87 22.79 -9.38
CA GLU A 92 10.18 23.97 -8.60
C GLU A 92 9.10 24.23 -7.55
N ARG A 93 9.51 24.41 -6.30
CA ARG A 93 8.63 24.99 -5.29
C ARG A 93 8.66 26.50 -5.43
N TYR A 94 7.51 27.06 -5.81
CA TYR A 94 7.32 28.48 -6.06
C TYR A 94 7.92 29.36 -4.95
N SER A 95 8.67 30.37 -5.39
CA SER A 95 9.20 31.44 -4.55
C SER A 95 9.02 32.78 -5.25
N LEU A 96 8.75 33.84 -4.48
CA LEU A 96 8.35 35.13 -5.05
C LEU A 96 9.39 35.73 -6.01
N TRP A 97 10.67 35.58 -5.71
CA TRP A 97 11.76 36.27 -6.41
C TRP A 97 12.66 35.37 -7.26
N SER A 98 12.37 34.07 -7.37
CA SER A 98 13.16 33.17 -8.22
C SER A 98 12.42 32.85 -9.50
N ASP A 99 12.97 33.25 -10.64
CA ASP A 99 12.56 32.83 -11.98
C ASP A 99 13.45 31.72 -12.54
N ALA A 100 14.24 31.05 -11.69
CA ALA A 100 15.31 30.15 -12.09
C ALA A 100 14.78 28.95 -12.90
N GLY A 101 13.74 28.25 -12.42
CA GLY A 101 13.17 27.13 -13.16
C GLY A 101 12.49 27.57 -14.46
N ALA A 102 11.86 28.75 -14.48
CA ALA A 102 11.25 29.32 -15.69
C ALA A 102 12.30 29.65 -16.77
N ARG A 103 13.44 30.22 -16.37
CA ARG A 103 14.58 30.46 -17.28
C ARG A 103 15.20 29.16 -17.76
N LEU A 104 15.42 28.22 -16.85
CA LEU A 104 16.01 26.92 -17.15
C LEU A 104 15.16 26.11 -18.13
N ALA A 105 13.83 26.13 -17.96
CA ALA A 105 12.91 25.49 -18.89
C ALA A 105 12.99 26.07 -20.31
N ARG A 106 13.16 27.40 -20.43
CA ARG A 106 13.35 28.04 -21.75
C ARG A 106 14.67 27.66 -22.41
N GLU A 107 15.76 27.65 -21.64
CA GLU A 107 17.10 27.36 -22.14
C GLU A 107 17.26 25.89 -22.55
N THR A 108 16.78 24.98 -21.69
CA THR A 108 17.04 23.53 -21.82
C THR A 108 15.88 22.76 -22.49
N ARG A 109 14.72 23.41 -22.66
CA ARG A 109 13.45 22.80 -23.10
C ARG A 109 12.93 21.68 -22.20
N LEU A 110 13.47 21.53 -20.98
CA LEU A 110 12.91 20.61 -20.00
C LEU A 110 11.55 21.10 -19.49
N PRO A 111 10.58 20.19 -19.25
CA PRO A 111 9.29 20.58 -18.70
C PRO A 111 9.44 21.08 -17.25
N LEU A 112 8.85 22.24 -16.97
CA LEU A 112 8.72 22.81 -15.63
C LEU A 112 7.38 22.44 -15.01
N VAL A 113 7.44 21.81 -13.84
CA VAL A 113 6.29 21.68 -12.93
C VAL A 113 6.50 22.60 -11.74
N LEU A 114 5.55 23.51 -11.52
CA LEU A 114 5.62 24.50 -10.44
C LEU A 114 4.66 24.14 -9.30
N GLU A 115 5.16 24.00 -8.08
CA GLU A 115 4.39 23.74 -6.86
C GLU A 115 4.11 25.04 -6.12
N VAL A 116 2.84 25.45 -6.06
CA VAL A 116 2.37 26.68 -5.42
C VAL A 116 1.58 26.33 -4.15
N ASN A 117 2.11 26.73 -2.99
CA ASN A 117 1.54 26.44 -1.68
C ASN A 117 0.89 27.65 -0.99
N ALA A 118 1.12 28.85 -1.50
CA ALA A 118 0.67 30.10 -0.90
C ALA A 118 0.69 31.23 -1.96
N PRO A 119 -0.19 32.24 -1.83
CA PRO A 119 -0.14 33.44 -2.67
C PRO A 119 0.96 34.38 -2.13
N LEU A 120 2.23 34.06 -2.41
CA LEU A 120 3.38 34.72 -1.76
C LEU A 120 3.43 36.22 -2.01
N LEU A 121 2.95 36.71 -3.16
CA LEU A 121 2.84 38.15 -3.43
C LEU A 121 1.85 38.83 -2.48
N GLU A 122 0.64 38.28 -2.32
CA GLU A 122 -0.37 38.83 -1.40
C GLU A 122 0.06 38.71 0.06
N GLU A 123 0.68 37.59 0.45
CA GLU A 123 1.26 37.44 1.79
C GLU A 123 2.36 38.47 2.05
N ALA A 124 3.23 38.70 1.07
CA ALA A 124 4.29 39.69 1.17
C ALA A 124 3.69 41.10 1.29
N ALA A 125 2.72 41.48 0.45
CA ALA A 125 2.09 42.80 0.52
C ALA A 125 1.30 43.04 1.83
N ARG A 126 0.71 42.00 2.42
CA ARG A 126 -0.09 42.12 3.67
C ARG A 126 0.76 42.07 4.94
N TYR A 127 1.84 41.29 4.95
CA TYR A 127 2.57 40.95 6.19
C TYR A 127 4.07 41.28 6.13
N ARG A 128 4.58 41.82 5.02
CA ARG A 128 5.98 42.19 4.85
C ARG A 128 6.08 43.57 4.16
N ASP A 129 7.20 44.26 4.34
CA ASP A 129 7.48 45.50 3.63
C ASP A 129 7.95 45.18 2.20
N LEU A 130 7.00 44.89 1.30
CA LEU A 130 7.28 44.64 -0.11
C LEU A 130 7.57 45.97 -0.82
N THR A 131 8.83 46.22 -1.14
CA THR A 131 9.29 47.50 -1.70
C THR A 131 9.03 47.68 -3.20
N ASP A 132 8.93 46.60 -3.97
CA ASP A 132 8.66 46.63 -5.41
C ASP A 132 7.61 45.58 -5.80
N TYR A 133 6.33 45.97 -5.70
CA TYR A 133 5.20 45.10 -6.00
C TYR A 133 5.12 44.75 -7.50
N GLU A 134 5.38 45.71 -8.38
CA GLU A 134 5.25 45.51 -9.83
C GLU A 134 6.28 44.51 -10.35
N GLN A 135 7.53 44.61 -9.89
CA GLN A 135 8.57 43.65 -10.24
C GLN A 135 8.25 42.26 -9.68
N ALA A 136 7.84 42.15 -8.42
CA ALA A 136 7.43 40.88 -7.81
C ALA A 136 6.26 40.23 -8.57
N ALA A 137 5.29 41.05 -8.97
CA ALA A 137 4.14 40.64 -9.76
C ALA A 137 4.52 40.16 -11.17
N ALA A 138 5.50 40.80 -11.81
CA ALA A 138 6.02 40.40 -13.11
C ALA A 138 6.77 39.07 -13.02
N VAL A 139 7.63 38.88 -12.01
CA VAL A 139 8.37 37.63 -11.76
C VAL A 139 7.41 36.48 -11.47
N GLU A 140 6.40 36.68 -10.65
CA GLU A 140 5.37 35.67 -10.36
C GLU A 140 4.60 35.27 -11.63
N THR A 141 4.13 36.25 -12.41
CA THR A 141 3.40 36.00 -13.67
C THR A 141 4.26 35.19 -14.64
N ALA A 142 5.55 35.55 -14.78
CA ALA A 142 6.48 34.86 -15.68
C ALA A 142 6.72 33.40 -15.27
N GLN A 143 6.78 33.09 -13.98
CA GLN A 143 6.87 31.71 -13.47
C GLN A 143 5.62 30.90 -13.85
N PHE A 144 4.44 31.46 -13.62
CA PHE A 144 3.17 30.80 -13.91
C PHE A 144 2.96 30.55 -15.41
N GLN A 145 3.37 31.49 -16.27
CA GLN A 145 3.25 31.35 -17.72
C GLN A 145 4.26 30.36 -18.32
N ALA A 146 5.43 30.19 -17.69
CA ALA A 146 6.46 29.27 -18.17
C ALA A 146 6.22 27.80 -17.77
N ALA A 147 5.41 27.54 -16.75
CA ALA A 147 5.18 26.20 -16.23
C ALA A 147 4.34 25.35 -17.20
N ARG A 148 4.81 24.13 -17.49
CA ARG A 148 4.01 23.12 -18.23
C ARG A 148 2.81 22.67 -17.40
N ALA A 149 3.02 22.53 -16.09
CA ALA A 149 1.97 22.21 -15.13
C ALA A 149 2.21 22.96 -13.82
N ILE A 150 1.13 23.36 -13.15
CA ILE A 150 1.13 24.04 -11.86
C ILE A 150 0.33 23.20 -10.87
N SER A 151 1.03 22.68 -9.86
CA SER A 151 0.40 22.00 -8.73
C SER A 151 0.00 23.04 -7.67
N VAL A 152 -1.28 23.11 -7.34
CA VAL A 152 -1.80 23.97 -6.28
C VAL A 152 -2.47 23.14 -5.20
N VAL A 153 -2.29 23.49 -3.93
CA VAL A 153 -2.83 22.67 -2.83
C VAL A 153 -4.32 22.89 -2.55
N SER A 154 -4.94 23.90 -3.15
CA SER A 154 -6.35 24.25 -2.93
C SER A 154 -7.01 24.90 -4.15
N ARG A 155 -8.35 24.91 -4.16
CA ARG A 155 -9.13 25.61 -5.21
C ARG A 155 -8.92 27.12 -5.17
N GLN A 156 -8.74 27.68 -3.98
CA GLN A 156 -8.42 29.10 -3.78
C GLN A 156 -7.11 29.47 -4.48
N LEU A 157 -6.07 28.63 -4.35
CA LEU A 157 -4.81 28.85 -5.06
C LEU A 157 -4.96 28.65 -6.57
N ARG A 158 -5.79 27.71 -7.03
CA ARG A 158 -6.08 27.56 -8.46
C ARG A 158 -6.63 28.87 -9.03
N ASP A 159 -7.63 29.44 -8.37
CA ASP A 159 -8.27 30.66 -8.83
C ASP A 159 -7.30 31.86 -8.75
N TYR A 160 -6.46 31.90 -7.72
CA TYR A 160 -5.37 32.87 -7.58
C TYR A 160 -4.38 32.79 -8.75
N VAL A 161 -3.76 31.64 -9.02
CA VAL A 161 -2.73 31.54 -10.07
C VAL A 161 -3.30 31.83 -11.46
N ILE A 162 -4.56 31.45 -11.74
CA ILE A 162 -5.25 31.79 -12.99
C ILE A 162 -5.42 33.31 -13.10
N LYS A 163 -5.88 33.98 -12.03
CA LYS A 163 -5.99 35.44 -11.99
C LYS A 163 -4.65 36.13 -12.21
N ARG A 164 -3.54 35.49 -11.82
CA ARG A 164 -2.16 35.97 -11.99
C ARG A 164 -1.51 35.54 -13.32
N GLY A 165 -2.28 34.99 -14.26
CA GLY A 165 -1.84 34.74 -15.64
C GLY A 165 -1.49 33.29 -15.99
N ALA A 166 -1.72 32.33 -15.08
CA ALA A 166 -1.60 30.91 -15.41
C ALA A 166 -2.66 30.45 -16.42
N ALA A 167 -2.28 29.58 -17.35
CA ALA A 167 -3.22 28.93 -18.25
C ALA A 167 -4.11 27.93 -17.48
N PRO A 168 -5.46 28.04 -17.50
CA PRO A 168 -6.34 27.21 -16.68
C PRO A 168 -6.13 25.70 -16.82
N GLN A 169 -5.82 25.22 -18.03
CA GLN A 169 -5.57 23.82 -18.34
C GLN A 169 -4.26 23.27 -17.75
N ALA A 170 -3.31 24.15 -17.40
CA ALA A 170 -2.06 23.77 -16.78
C ALA A 170 -2.16 23.69 -15.24
N VAL A 171 -3.27 24.11 -14.64
CA VAL A 171 -3.40 24.19 -13.18
C VAL A 171 -4.14 22.98 -12.62
N HIS A 172 -3.49 22.27 -11.71
CA HIS A 172 -4.00 21.04 -11.11
C HIS A 172 -4.08 21.19 -9.59
N VAL A 173 -5.26 20.91 -9.01
CA VAL A 173 -5.45 20.93 -7.56
C VAL A 173 -5.00 19.58 -6.98
N LEU A 174 -3.85 19.58 -6.31
CA LEU A 174 -3.29 18.42 -5.59
C LEU A 174 -3.18 18.77 -4.09
N PRO A 175 -4.13 18.31 -3.25
CA PRO A 175 -4.04 18.46 -1.81
C PRO A 175 -2.77 17.80 -1.25
N ASN A 176 -2.39 18.23 -0.04
CA ASN A 176 -1.29 17.60 0.67
C ASN A 176 -1.57 16.12 0.95
N GLY A 177 -0.50 15.33 0.93
CA GLY A 177 -0.55 13.90 1.21
C GLY A 177 -0.04 13.53 2.60
N ILE A 178 -0.14 12.24 2.90
CA ILE A 178 0.57 11.59 4.01
C ILE A 178 1.52 10.52 3.50
N ASP A 179 2.44 10.08 4.36
CA ASP A 179 3.25 8.89 4.15
C ASP A 179 2.55 7.69 4.85
N PRO A 180 2.00 6.71 4.10
CA PRO A 180 1.28 5.57 4.69
C PRO A 180 2.15 4.66 5.56
N ALA A 181 3.48 4.69 5.40
CA ALA A 181 4.39 3.93 6.24
C ALA A 181 4.53 4.56 7.64
N LEU A 182 4.27 5.86 7.76
CA LEU A 182 4.38 6.61 9.01
C LEU A 182 3.01 6.87 9.66
N PHE A 183 2.01 7.26 8.88
CA PHE A 183 0.67 7.59 9.34
C PHE A 183 -0.31 6.50 8.91
N HIS A 184 -0.66 5.64 9.85
CA HIS A 184 -1.64 4.58 9.61
C HIS A 184 -2.33 4.16 10.92
N PRO A 185 -3.52 3.53 10.89
CA PRO A 185 -4.28 3.26 12.10
C PRO A 185 -3.74 2.12 12.99
N ALA A 186 -2.66 1.46 12.56
CA ALA A 186 -1.97 0.45 13.37
C ALA A 186 -0.89 1.07 14.28
N VAL A 187 -0.65 2.38 14.19
CA VAL A 187 0.15 3.12 15.18
C VAL A 187 -0.49 3.01 16.56
N SER A 188 0.34 2.85 17.60
CA SER A 188 -0.11 2.70 18.98
C SER A 188 0.30 3.89 19.83
N GLY A 189 -0.68 4.53 20.47
CA GLY A 189 -0.45 5.61 21.44
C GLY A 189 -0.23 5.15 22.88
N GLY A 190 -0.18 3.84 23.13
CA GLY A 190 -0.07 3.30 24.50
C GLY A 190 1.15 3.81 25.25
N LYS A 191 2.33 3.82 24.62
CA LYS A 191 3.56 4.34 25.25
C LYS A 191 3.45 5.83 25.61
N VAL A 192 2.80 6.63 24.77
CA VAL A 192 2.59 8.06 25.03
C VAL A 192 1.60 8.24 26.18
N ARG A 193 0.51 7.48 26.22
CA ARG A 193 -0.44 7.51 27.34
C ARG A 193 0.21 7.11 28.67
N ASP A 194 1.07 6.10 28.65
CA ASP A 194 1.79 5.65 29.84
C ASP A 194 2.76 6.73 30.33
N ARG A 195 3.58 7.27 29.43
CA ARG A 195 4.57 8.32 29.73
C ARG A 195 3.94 9.61 30.28
N LEU A 196 2.77 9.99 29.76
CA LEU A 196 2.10 11.25 30.10
C LEU A 196 0.96 11.09 31.13
N GLY A 197 0.76 9.89 31.69
CA GLY A 197 -0.28 9.63 32.69
C GLY A 197 -1.72 9.85 32.17
N LEU A 198 -2.02 9.37 30.97
CA LEU A 198 -3.29 9.60 30.26
C LEU A 198 -4.23 8.37 30.20
N LYS A 199 -3.93 7.30 30.94
CA LYS A 199 -4.71 6.03 30.86
C LYS A 199 -6.19 6.20 31.18
N GLU A 200 -6.51 6.91 32.26
CA GLU A 200 -7.87 7.07 32.78
C GLU A 200 -8.59 8.33 32.24
N LYS A 201 -8.01 8.99 31.24
CA LYS A 201 -8.47 10.28 30.71
C LYS A 201 -9.13 10.15 29.35
N ILE A 202 -10.09 11.03 29.07
CA ILE A 202 -10.62 11.28 27.73
C ILE A 202 -9.74 12.36 27.09
N VAL A 203 -8.87 11.95 26.18
CA VAL A 203 -7.81 12.81 25.63
C VAL A 203 -8.30 13.48 24.35
N VAL A 204 -8.56 14.78 24.41
CA VAL A 204 -8.73 15.65 23.24
C VAL A 204 -7.36 16.20 22.88
N GLY A 205 -7.02 16.34 21.60
CA GLY A 205 -5.69 16.84 21.26
C GLY A 205 -5.56 17.68 20.01
N PHE A 206 -4.53 18.52 20.05
CA PHE A 206 -4.03 19.31 18.94
C PHE A 206 -2.54 19.00 18.75
N VAL A 207 -2.17 18.65 17.52
CA VAL A 207 -0.78 18.34 17.14
C VAL A 207 -0.33 19.28 16.02
N GLY A 208 0.70 20.04 16.28
CA GLY A 208 1.33 20.96 15.35
C GLY A 208 1.66 22.30 15.99
N ARG A 209 2.14 23.25 15.19
CA ARG A 209 2.35 24.62 15.64
C ARG A 209 1.01 25.35 15.72
N ALA A 210 0.65 25.85 16.89
CA ALA A 210 -0.48 26.74 17.06
C ALA A 210 -0.11 28.13 16.49
N ARG A 211 -1.00 28.66 15.66
CA ARG A 211 -0.90 29.97 15.02
C ARG A 211 -2.21 30.70 15.32
N SER A 212 -2.24 32.01 15.14
CA SER A 212 -3.44 32.82 15.41
C SER A 212 -4.68 32.27 14.69
N TRP A 213 -4.54 31.80 13.45
CA TRP A 213 -5.63 31.21 12.69
C TRP A 213 -6.05 29.80 13.08
N HIS A 214 -5.30 29.08 13.93
CA HIS A 214 -5.65 27.74 14.40
C HIS A 214 -6.66 27.76 15.55
N ASP A 215 -7.14 28.93 15.97
CA ASP A 215 -8.27 29.07 16.90
C ASP A 215 -8.15 28.23 18.20
N LEU A 216 -6.95 28.26 18.80
CA LEU A 216 -6.71 27.60 20.08
C LEU A 216 -7.68 28.06 21.20
N PRO A 217 -8.08 29.35 21.30
CA PRO A 217 -9.04 29.80 22.29
C PRO A 217 -10.38 29.05 22.26
N THR A 218 -10.92 28.77 21.06
CA THR A 218 -12.16 27.99 20.90
C THR A 218 -12.01 26.56 21.37
N LEU A 219 -10.86 25.92 21.10
CA LEU A 219 -10.56 24.58 21.61
C LEU A 219 -10.46 24.56 23.14
N LEU A 220 -9.79 25.54 23.75
CA LEU A 220 -9.69 25.66 25.20
C LEU A 220 -11.07 25.83 25.84
N GLU A 221 -11.91 26.73 25.32
CA GLU A 221 -13.27 26.95 25.81
C GLU A 221 -14.16 25.70 25.66
N ALA A 222 -14.05 24.97 24.54
CA ALA A 222 -14.79 23.72 24.35
C ALA A 222 -14.40 22.65 25.38
N VAL A 223 -13.11 22.50 25.69
CA VAL A 223 -12.64 21.57 26.73
C VAL A 223 -13.10 22.02 28.13
N ALA A 224 -13.07 23.33 28.43
CA ALA A 224 -13.59 23.86 29.69
C ALA A 224 -15.07 23.51 29.88
N ARG A 225 -15.88 23.60 28.83
CA ARG A 225 -17.30 23.22 28.84
C ARG A 225 -17.49 21.73 29.10
N LEU A 226 -16.79 20.87 28.37
CA LEU A 226 -16.85 19.41 28.54
C LEU A 226 -16.46 18.96 29.96
N ARG A 227 -15.50 19.64 30.58
CA ARG A 227 -15.07 19.32 31.95
C ARG A 227 -16.09 19.66 33.03
N ARG A 228 -17.03 20.59 32.77
CA ARG A 228 -18.12 20.88 33.72
C ARG A 228 -19.05 19.69 33.90
N THR A 229 -19.17 18.83 32.88
CA THR A 229 -20.02 17.63 32.91
C THR A 229 -19.22 16.35 33.17
N GLU A 230 -17.99 16.24 32.67
CA GLU A 230 -17.13 15.07 32.84
C GLU A 230 -15.67 15.47 33.12
N PRO A 231 -15.20 15.39 34.38
CA PRO A 231 -13.85 15.79 34.77
C PRO A 231 -12.71 15.04 34.09
N ARG A 232 -12.96 13.86 33.48
CA ARG A 232 -11.94 13.06 32.77
C ARG A 232 -11.45 13.67 31.47
N TYR A 233 -12.15 14.66 30.90
CA TYR A 233 -11.66 15.37 29.70
C TYR A 233 -10.32 16.07 29.99
N HIS A 234 -9.33 15.77 29.15
CA HIS A 234 -7.96 16.26 29.27
C HIS A 234 -7.44 16.65 27.89
N LEU A 235 -6.84 17.83 27.79
CA LEU A 235 -6.28 18.34 26.54
C LEU A 235 -4.80 18.00 26.44
N LEU A 236 -4.40 17.41 25.32
CA LEU A 236 -3.00 17.18 24.96
C LEU A 236 -2.60 18.12 23.82
N LEU A 237 -1.67 19.04 24.11
CA LEU A 237 -1.10 19.97 23.15
C LEU A 237 0.32 19.50 22.78
N VAL A 238 0.53 19.20 21.50
CA VAL A 238 1.82 18.71 20.98
C VAL A 238 2.29 19.67 19.90
N GLY A 239 3.50 20.21 20.04
CA GLY A 239 4.03 21.24 19.15
C GLY A 239 4.30 22.57 19.87
N GLN A 240 4.65 23.58 19.07
CA GLN A 240 4.88 24.94 19.56
C GLN A 240 3.55 25.65 19.80
N MET A 241 3.33 26.09 21.04
CA MET A 241 2.15 26.83 21.48
C MET A 241 2.44 28.35 21.54
N PRO A 242 1.41 29.21 21.65
CA PRO A 242 1.56 30.65 21.87
C PRO A 242 2.18 30.95 23.25
N ASP A 243 2.88 32.08 23.36
CA ASP A 243 3.58 32.47 24.60
C ASP A 243 2.60 32.83 25.73
N ASP A 244 1.37 33.24 25.40
CA ASP A 244 0.29 33.59 26.33
C ASP A 244 -0.56 32.38 26.78
N LEU A 245 -0.17 31.13 26.43
CA LEU A 245 -0.94 29.94 26.76
C LEU A 245 -1.24 29.80 28.27
N ASP A 246 -0.26 30.06 29.14
CA ASP A 246 -0.43 29.90 30.59
C ASP A 246 -1.44 30.88 31.19
N GLU A 247 -1.60 32.06 30.59
CA GLU A 247 -2.66 33.00 30.94
C GLU A 247 -4.01 32.48 30.48
N GLN A 248 -4.13 32.06 29.21
CA GLN A 248 -5.37 31.51 28.67
C GLN A 248 -5.88 30.27 29.45
N LEU A 249 -4.96 29.43 29.93
CA LEU A 249 -5.28 28.26 30.77
C LEU A 249 -5.77 28.64 32.17
N ARG A 250 -5.21 29.69 32.78
CA ARG A 250 -5.63 30.17 34.11
C ARG A 250 -7.01 30.79 34.06
N GLU A 251 -7.28 31.65 33.09
CA GLU A 251 -8.60 32.28 32.87
C GLU A 251 -9.74 31.26 32.78
N ARG A 252 -9.46 30.10 32.16
CA ARG A 252 -10.44 29.03 31.92
C ARG A 252 -10.41 27.91 32.96
N SER A 253 -9.62 28.05 34.02
CA SER A 253 -9.43 27.04 35.08
C SER A 253 -8.98 25.66 34.53
N LEU A 254 -8.12 25.66 33.51
CA LEU A 254 -7.66 24.47 32.79
C LEU A 254 -6.23 24.02 33.15
N ALA A 255 -5.52 24.71 34.04
CA ALA A 255 -4.11 24.43 34.34
C ALA A 255 -3.80 22.95 34.71
N ARG A 256 -4.72 22.25 35.39
CA ARG A 256 -4.57 20.82 35.74
C ARG A 256 -5.15 19.85 34.70
N ALA A 257 -5.77 20.38 33.66
CA ALA A 257 -6.53 19.69 32.63
C ALA A 257 -5.79 19.59 31.30
N VAL A 258 -4.61 20.18 31.20
CA VAL A 258 -3.84 20.28 29.96
C VAL A 258 -2.44 19.70 30.17
N THR A 259 -1.96 18.96 29.19
CA THR A 259 -0.56 18.54 29.08
C THR A 259 0.01 19.16 27.81
N VAL A 260 1.08 19.94 27.96
CA VAL A 260 1.85 20.47 26.84
C VAL A 260 3.09 19.60 26.67
N ALA A 261 3.14 18.82 25.59
CA ALA A 261 4.26 17.92 25.30
C ALA A 261 5.45 18.63 24.63
N GLY A 262 5.23 19.87 24.14
CA GLY A 262 6.22 20.60 23.36
C GLY A 262 6.39 20.05 21.93
N PRO A 263 7.34 20.60 21.14
CA PRO A 263 7.65 20.12 19.81
C PRO A 263 8.28 18.72 19.85
N VAL A 264 7.88 17.86 18.90
CA VAL A 264 8.39 16.49 18.77
C VAL A 264 8.87 16.24 17.34
N PRO A 265 9.84 15.31 17.12
CA PRO A 265 10.19 14.87 15.79
C PRO A 265 8.95 14.38 15.02
N HIS A 266 8.87 14.68 13.73
CA HIS A 266 7.71 14.33 12.89
C HIS A 266 7.45 12.81 12.87
N GLN A 267 8.51 12.00 12.97
CA GLN A 267 8.44 10.54 13.06
C GLN A 267 7.77 10.03 14.36
N GLU A 268 7.77 10.84 15.43
CA GLU A 268 7.12 10.49 16.70
C GLU A 268 5.66 10.98 16.78
N ALA A 269 5.29 11.96 15.94
CA ALA A 269 3.95 12.56 15.94
C ALA A 269 2.80 11.53 15.83
N PRO A 270 2.89 10.45 15.01
CA PRO A 270 1.83 9.43 14.94
C PRO A 270 1.53 8.79 16.30
N GLY A 271 2.54 8.57 17.14
CA GLY A 271 2.36 7.98 18.47
C GLY A 271 1.55 8.89 19.40
N TYR A 272 1.72 10.21 19.28
CA TYR A 272 0.93 11.19 20.01
C TYR A 272 -0.50 11.27 19.48
N MET A 273 -0.68 11.26 18.16
CA MET A 273 -2.02 11.24 17.54
C MET A 273 -2.80 9.98 17.95
N ALA A 274 -2.17 8.81 17.90
CA ALA A 274 -2.78 7.55 18.32
C ALA A 274 -3.06 7.47 19.84
N ALA A 275 -2.55 8.42 20.64
CA ALA A 275 -2.87 8.54 22.06
C ALA A 275 -4.18 9.32 22.29
N LEU A 276 -4.67 10.07 21.30
CA LEU A 276 -5.89 10.87 21.42
C LEU A 276 -7.14 9.99 21.34
N ASP A 277 -8.18 10.37 22.09
CA ASP A 277 -9.54 9.88 21.87
C ASP A 277 -10.25 10.70 20.78
N VAL A 278 -9.97 12.01 20.72
CA VAL A 278 -10.46 12.91 19.67
C VAL A 278 -9.35 13.87 19.25
N ALA A 279 -9.04 13.94 17.96
CA ALA A 279 -8.15 14.95 17.38
C ALA A 279 -8.94 16.15 16.88
N VAL A 280 -8.45 17.36 17.14
CA VAL A 280 -9.13 18.60 16.73
C VAL A 280 -8.26 19.38 15.73
N SER A 281 -8.83 19.61 14.54
CA SER A 281 -8.27 20.49 13.52
C SER A 281 -9.03 21.82 13.52
N SER A 282 -8.68 22.68 14.48
CA SER A 282 -9.34 23.98 14.71
C SER A 282 -8.79 25.07 13.77
N HIS A 283 -9.70 25.89 13.24
CA HIS A 283 -9.39 27.03 12.38
C HIS A 283 -10.43 28.13 12.55
N LEU A 284 -9.99 29.39 12.46
CA LEU A 284 -10.89 30.54 12.32
C LEU A 284 -11.53 30.56 10.92
N PRO A 285 -12.70 31.21 10.77
CA PRO A 285 -13.26 31.50 9.46
C PRO A 285 -12.35 32.50 8.73
N LEU A 286 -11.67 32.02 7.69
CA LEU A 286 -10.79 32.84 6.84
C LEU A 286 -11.42 32.98 5.45
N PRO A 287 -11.61 34.20 4.92
CA PRO A 287 -12.14 34.42 3.57
C PRO A 287 -11.30 33.72 2.49
N ASP A 288 -9.97 33.74 2.66
CA ASP A 288 -8.99 33.19 1.73
C ASP A 288 -8.34 31.93 2.30
N PHE A 289 -9.12 30.89 2.66
CA PHE A 289 -8.53 29.63 3.16
C PHE A 289 -7.81 28.86 2.04
N TYR A 290 -6.58 29.26 1.72
CA TYR A 290 -5.76 28.66 0.66
C TYR A 290 -4.97 27.42 1.12
N PHE A 291 -4.94 27.15 2.42
CA PHE A 291 -4.12 26.11 3.01
C PHE A 291 -4.61 24.69 2.72
N SER A 292 -3.66 23.74 2.73
CA SER A 292 -3.95 22.32 2.85
C SER A 292 -3.38 21.77 4.16
N PRO A 293 -4.19 21.63 5.22
CA PRO A 293 -3.67 21.36 6.56
C PRO A 293 -3.19 19.90 6.70
N LEU A 294 -1.87 19.68 6.64
CA LEU A 294 -1.24 18.35 6.81
C LEU A 294 -1.80 17.57 8.00
N LYS A 295 -1.94 18.24 9.15
CA LYS A 295 -2.42 17.63 10.39
C LYS A 295 -3.79 16.95 10.25
N LEU A 296 -4.67 17.49 9.40
CA LEU A 296 -6.00 16.90 9.19
C LEU A 296 -5.85 15.52 8.55
N PHE A 297 -5.08 15.43 7.47
CA PHE A 297 -4.81 14.16 6.82
C PHE A 297 -4.07 13.19 7.75
N GLU A 298 -3.11 13.69 8.53
CA GLU A 298 -2.37 12.86 9.50
C GLU A 298 -3.31 12.27 10.57
N TYR A 299 -4.26 13.05 11.11
CA TYR A 299 -5.26 12.56 12.08
C TYR A 299 -6.16 11.49 11.47
N LEU A 300 -6.69 11.77 10.28
CA LEU A 300 -7.56 10.85 9.57
C LEU A 300 -6.81 9.56 9.24
N ALA A 301 -5.59 9.63 8.71
CA ALA A 301 -4.77 8.47 8.37
C ALA A 301 -4.37 7.64 9.60
N CYS A 302 -4.14 8.25 10.75
CA CYS A 302 -3.93 7.54 12.01
C CYS A 302 -5.20 6.88 12.57
N GLY A 303 -6.36 7.04 11.92
CA GLY A 303 -7.62 6.44 12.35
C GLY A 303 -8.11 6.96 13.69
N VAL A 304 -7.84 8.23 13.99
CA VAL A 304 -8.28 8.91 15.20
C VAL A 304 -9.61 9.61 14.93
N PRO A 305 -10.65 9.46 15.78
CA PRO A 305 -11.86 10.26 15.67
C PRO A 305 -11.50 11.74 15.60
N THR A 306 -11.95 12.42 14.55
CA THR A 306 -11.50 13.77 14.22
C THR A 306 -12.67 14.72 14.17
N VAL A 307 -12.49 15.91 14.75
CA VAL A 307 -13.40 17.05 14.61
C VAL A 307 -12.63 18.18 13.94
N ALA A 308 -13.18 18.77 12.89
CA ALA A 308 -12.53 19.87 12.17
C ALA A 308 -13.47 21.06 11.97
N ALA A 309 -12.90 22.24 11.83
CA ALA A 309 -13.67 23.44 11.54
C ALA A 309 -14.32 23.35 10.16
N ASN A 310 -15.60 23.72 10.04
CA ASN A 310 -16.32 23.79 8.77
C ASN A 310 -15.87 25.02 7.96
N VAL A 311 -14.64 24.99 7.45
CA VAL A 311 -14.02 26.06 6.67
C VAL A 311 -13.09 25.47 5.63
N GLY A 312 -12.97 26.13 4.47
CA GLY A 312 -11.92 25.87 3.48
C GLY A 312 -11.81 24.41 3.05
N GLN A 313 -10.56 23.91 2.99
CA GLN A 313 -10.28 22.55 2.57
C GLN A 313 -10.82 21.46 3.52
N PRO A 314 -10.76 21.61 4.87
CA PRO A 314 -11.43 20.68 5.77
C PRO A 314 -12.89 20.36 5.39
N ALA A 315 -13.69 21.36 5.06
CA ALA A 315 -15.08 21.20 4.63
C ALA A 315 -15.24 20.48 3.28
N GLN A 316 -14.22 20.52 2.42
CA GLN A 316 -14.23 19.85 1.11
C GLN A 316 -13.81 18.38 1.21
N ILE A 317 -12.97 18.03 2.18
CA ILE A 317 -12.41 16.68 2.34
C ILE A 317 -13.29 15.83 3.26
N ILE A 318 -13.83 16.44 4.31
CA ILE A 318 -14.64 15.73 5.30
C ILE A 318 -16.06 15.52 4.76
N GLN A 319 -16.51 14.28 4.85
CA GLN A 319 -17.91 13.89 4.70
C GLN A 319 -18.49 13.89 6.12
N ASP A 320 -19.17 14.98 6.48
CA ASP A 320 -19.63 15.21 7.84
C ASP A 320 -20.55 14.07 8.33
N GLY A 321 -20.30 13.58 9.54
CA GLY A 321 -21.00 12.40 10.09
C GLY A 321 -20.53 11.05 9.53
N GLU A 322 -19.70 11.03 8.49
CA GLU A 322 -19.20 9.80 7.87
C GLU A 322 -17.70 9.58 8.08
N THR A 323 -16.85 10.54 7.72
CA THR A 323 -15.38 10.40 7.81
C THR A 323 -14.77 11.17 8.97
N ALA A 324 -15.43 12.22 9.41
CA ALA A 324 -15.15 13.03 10.60
C ALA A 324 -16.38 13.91 10.93
N LEU A 325 -16.33 14.67 12.01
CA LEU A 325 -17.35 15.70 12.29
C LEU A 325 -16.84 17.10 11.95
N LEU A 326 -17.74 17.94 11.47
CA LEU A 326 -17.51 19.36 11.24
C LEU A 326 -18.20 20.20 12.33
N TYR A 327 -17.48 21.15 12.92
CA TYR A 327 -18.02 22.13 13.86
C TYR A 327 -18.05 23.53 13.24
N ARG A 328 -18.91 24.41 13.78
CA ARG A 328 -18.98 25.82 13.33
C ARG A 328 -17.70 26.57 13.77
N PRO A 329 -16.91 27.16 12.84
CA PRO A 329 -15.70 27.91 13.20
C PRO A 329 -15.97 29.01 14.24
N GLY A 330 -15.10 29.14 15.25
CA GLY A 330 -15.26 30.09 16.36
C GLY A 330 -16.34 29.74 17.40
N ASP A 331 -17.06 28.63 17.24
CA ASP A 331 -18.11 28.20 18.17
C ASP A 331 -17.65 27.03 19.05
N ALA A 332 -17.27 27.37 20.28
CA ALA A 332 -16.83 26.40 21.28
C ALA A 332 -17.94 25.45 21.76
N ALA A 333 -19.22 25.84 21.67
CA ALA A 333 -20.34 24.97 22.00
C ALA A 333 -20.47 23.87 20.94
N SER A 334 -20.50 24.27 19.66
CA SER A 334 -20.56 23.33 18.53
C SER A 334 -19.37 22.36 18.54
N LEU A 335 -18.15 22.83 18.85
CA LEU A 335 -16.98 21.95 19.00
C LEU A 335 -17.15 20.97 20.16
N ALA A 336 -17.60 21.43 21.33
CA ALA A 336 -17.86 20.59 22.49
C ALA A 336 -18.92 19.51 22.18
N ASP A 337 -20.01 19.88 21.51
CA ASP A 337 -21.09 18.95 21.14
C ASP A 337 -20.59 17.84 20.20
N CYS A 338 -19.76 18.20 19.21
CA CYS A 338 -19.14 17.21 18.32
C CYS A 338 -18.23 16.24 19.10
N ILE A 339 -17.38 16.76 19.99
CA ILE A 339 -16.50 15.93 20.83
C ILE A 339 -17.33 15.02 21.75
N ALA A 340 -18.38 15.55 22.38
CA ALA A 340 -19.27 14.79 23.25
C ALA A 340 -19.99 13.67 22.48
N SER A 341 -20.48 13.95 21.27
CA SER A 341 -21.14 12.97 20.39
C SER A 341 -20.22 11.79 20.05
N LEU A 342 -18.96 12.06 19.68
CA LEU A 342 -17.97 11.00 19.43
C LEU A 342 -17.68 10.15 20.68
N MET A 343 -17.74 10.77 21.86
CA MET A 343 -17.51 10.06 23.12
C MET A 343 -18.73 9.30 23.62
N ALA A 344 -19.94 9.73 23.27
CA ALA A 344 -21.20 9.06 23.59
C ALA A 344 -21.33 7.71 22.87
N ASP A 345 -20.99 7.64 21.57
CA ASP A 345 -20.86 6.38 20.83
C ASP A 345 -19.43 6.16 20.32
N ARG A 346 -18.56 5.68 21.21
CA ARG A 346 -17.16 5.36 20.89
C ARG A 346 -17.02 4.30 19.78
N ARG A 347 -18.03 3.46 19.56
CA ARG A 347 -18.00 2.46 18.50
C ARG A 347 -18.24 3.11 17.14
N GLU A 348 -19.21 4.02 17.05
CA GLU A 348 -19.43 4.82 15.85
C GLU A 348 -18.26 5.76 15.57
N ALA A 349 -17.75 6.47 16.57
CA ALA A 349 -16.57 7.32 16.41
C ALA A 349 -15.37 6.57 15.82
N ARG A 350 -15.13 5.32 16.25
CA ARG A 350 -14.11 4.47 15.64
C ARG A 350 -14.45 4.14 14.18
N ARG A 351 -15.69 3.74 13.85
CA ARG A 351 -16.09 3.45 12.46
C ARG A 351 -15.93 4.68 11.55
N MET A 352 -16.28 5.86 12.04
CA MET A 352 -16.07 7.13 11.36
C MET A 352 -14.58 7.38 11.09
N ALA A 353 -13.73 7.27 12.12
CA ALA A 353 -12.29 7.42 11.98
C ALA A 353 -11.69 6.41 10.98
N TRP A 354 -12.25 5.19 10.90
CA TRP A 354 -11.87 4.19 9.90
C TRP A 354 -12.20 4.60 8.47
N ARG A 355 -13.41 5.13 8.25
CA ARG A 355 -13.81 5.66 6.93
C ARG A 355 -12.91 6.84 6.53
N GLY A 356 -12.61 7.74 7.47
CA GLY A 356 -11.65 8.82 7.27
C GLY A 356 -10.25 8.35 6.93
N ALA A 357 -9.73 7.35 7.64
CA ALA A 357 -8.43 6.74 7.36
C ALA A 357 -8.39 6.08 5.98
N ALA A 358 -9.43 5.32 5.61
CA ALA A 358 -9.52 4.64 4.33
C ALA A 358 -9.53 5.64 3.17
N LEU A 359 -10.38 6.69 3.25
CA LEU A 359 -10.40 7.78 2.27
C LEU A 359 -9.02 8.44 2.16
N THR A 360 -8.38 8.72 3.29
CA THR A 360 -7.07 9.39 3.33
C THR A 360 -5.98 8.54 2.68
N LEU A 361 -5.83 7.28 3.10
CA LEU A 361 -4.83 6.36 2.59
C LEU A 361 -5.07 5.99 1.12
N GLN A 362 -6.32 6.02 0.67
CA GLN A 362 -6.67 5.74 -0.73
C GLN A 362 -6.42 6.93 -1.64
N SER A 363 -6.58 8.17 -1.17
CA SER A 363 -6.67 9.32 -2.09
C SER A 363 -5.64 10.42 -1.84
N PHE A 364 -5.07 10.50 -0.63
CA PHE A 364 -4.28 11.65 -0.19
C PHE A 364 -2.91 11.19 0.31
N THR A 365 -2.09 10.62 -0.58
CA THR A 365 -0.73 10.16 -0.27
C THR A 365 0.31 10.90 -1.10
N TRP A 366 1.51 11.07 -0.55
CA TRP A 366 2.61 11.66 -1.30
C TRP A 366 3.00 10.83 -2.52
N ASP A 367 2.89 9.51 -2.44
CA ASP A 367 3.18 8.60 -3.56
C ASP A 367 2.25 8.87 -4.75
N LYS A 368 0.95 9.05 -4.49
CA LYS A 368 -0.02 9.42 -5.53
C LYS A 368 0.25 10.80 -6.11
N ASN A 369 0.66 11.76 -5.28
CA ASN A 369 1.04 13.09 -5.75
C ASN A 369 2.27 13.00 -6.66
N ALA A 370 3.29 12.22 -6.29
CA ALA A 370 4.48 12.00 -7.11
C ALA A 370 4.16 11.30 -8.44
N GLU A 371 3.35 10.23 -8.43
CA GLU A 371 2.86 9.54 -9.63
C GLU A 371 2.09 10.49 -10.55
N THR A 372 1.18 11.29 -9.98
CA THR A 372 0.36 12.25 -10.74
C THR A 372 1.22 13.33 -11.38
N VAL A 373 2.17 13.89 -10.63
CA VAL A 373 3.09 14.92 -11.13
C VAL A 373 3.99 14.37 -12.24
N ALA A 374 4.55 13.16 -12.04
CA ALA A 374 5.35 12.49 -13.05
C ALA A 374 4.58 12.29 -14.37
N GLY A 375 3.29 11.94 -14.28
CA GLY A 375 2.42 11.77 -15.44
C GLY A 375 2.13 13.05 -16.23
N TRP A 376 2.38 14.25 -15.71
CA TRP A 376 2.20 15.51 -16.47
C TRP A 376 3.32 15.79 -17.47
N VAL A 377 4.46 15.10 -17.33
CA VAL A 377 5.65 15.32 -18.14
C VAL A 377 6.03 14.13 -19.03
N ASP A 378 5.38 12.98 -18.88
CA ASP A 378 5.56 11.85 -19.79
C ASP A 378 4.86 12.11 -21.15
N ASP A 379 5.64 12.24 -22.22
CA ASP A 379 5.16 12.46 -23.61
C ASP A 379 4.78 11.15 -24.34
N SER A 380 4.56 10.04 -23.63
CA SER A 380 3.95 8.85 -24.24
C SER A 380 2.52 9.16 -24.68
N PRO A 381 2.04 8.69 -25.85
CA PRO A 381 0.66 8.87 -26.29
C PRO A 381 -0.28 7.97 -25.49
N ALA A 382 -0.46 8.30 -24.23
CA ALA A 382 -1.59 7.90 -23.41
C ALA A 382 -2.28 9.19 -23.00
N ALA A 383 -3.12 9.71 -23.90
CA ALA A 383 -4.11 10.71 -23.57
C ALA A 383 -4.85 10.23 -22.32
N VAL A 384 -4.57 10.84 -21.17
CA VAL A 384 -5.30 10.62 -19.94
C VAL A 384 -6.68 11.24 -20.13
N SER A 385 -7.55 10.43 -20.73
CA SER A 385 -8.98 10.64 -20.71
C SER A 385 -9.41 10.78 -19.26
N LEU A 386 -9.87 11.98 -18.89
CA LEU A 386 -10.60 12.23 -17.64
C LEU A 386 -11.84 11.33 -17.50
N ALA A 387 -12.25 10.62 -18.56
CA ALA A 387 -13.29 9.60 -18.52
C ALA A 387 -12.79 8.24 -18.02
N ALA A 388 -11.50 7.90 -18.16
CA ALA A 388 -10.91 6.70 -17.56
C ALA A 388 -10.72 6.86 -16.04
N ALA A 389 -10.48 8.08 -15.56
CA ALA A 389 -10.55 8.37 -14.13
C ALA A 389 -11.99 8.20 -13.60
N LYS A 390 -13.02 8.60 -14.36
CA LYS A 390 -14.43 8.39 -13.98
C LYS A 390 -14.92 6.94 -14.13
N ALA A 391 -14.38 6.17 -15.08
CA ALA A 391 -14.73 4.76 -15.29
C ALA A 391 -13.92 3.79 -14.41
N ALA A 392 -12.70 4.15 -13.99
CA ALA A 392 -11.99 3.50 -12.88
C ALA A 392 -12.47 4.00 -11.49
N CYS A 393 -13.19 5.13 -11.44
CA CYS A 393 -13.93 5.60 -10.26
C CYS A 393 -15.22 4.81 -9.98
N ALA A 394 -15.45 3.72 -10.71
CA ALA A 394 -16.37 2.66 -10.32
C ALA A 394 -15.61 1.34 -10.03
N ALA A 395 -14.45 1.40 -9.38
CA ALA A 395 -14.02 0.24 -8.58
C ALA A 395 -15.03 0.10 -7.43
N PRO A 396 -15.75 -1.04 -7.33
CA PRO A 396 -16.90 -1.15 -6.46
C PRO A 396 -16.45 -0.83 -5.05
N ILE A 397 -17.19 0.08 -4.39
CA ILE A 397 -17.30 0.25 -2.94
C ILE A 397 -16.49 -0.84 -2.24
N LEU A 398 -15.25 -0.50 -1.86
CA LEU A 398 -14.37 -1.40 -1.14
C LEU A 398 -15.19 -1.92 0.05
N ASP A 399 -15.59 -3.20 0.04
CA ASP A 399 -16.47 -3.76 1.07
C ASP A 399 -15.89 -3.46 2.46
N ASP A 400 -16.52 -2.53 3.20
CA ASP A 400 -16.19 -2.08 4.56
C ASP A 400 -15.82 -3.24 5.50
N ARG A 401 -16.35 -4.44 5.20
CA ARG A 401 -16.15 -5.65 5.99
C ARG A 401 -14.76 -6.25 5.85
N LEU A 402 -14.10 -6.23 4.68
CA LEU A 402 -12.72 -6.75 4.57
C LEU A 402 -11.73 -5.82 5.27
N HIS A 403 -11.94 -4.51 5.18
CA HIS A 403 -11.12 -3.50 5.84
C HIS A 403 -11.19 -3.63 7.38
N ARG A 404 -12.41 -3.75 7.94
CA ARG A 404 -12.62 -3.98 9.38
C ARG A 404 -11.94 -5.25 9.88
N ARG A 405 -11.94 -6.31 9.08
CA ARG A 405 -11.30 -7.59 9.42
C ARG A 405 -9.79 -7.49 9.35
N LEU A 406 -9.24 -6.81 8.35
CA LEU A 406 -7.81 -6.55 8.23
C LEU A 406 -7.31 -5.70 9.42
N TYR A 407 -8.09 -4.70 9.84
CA TYR A 407 -7.80 -3.93 11.05
C TYR A 407 -7.73 -4.80 12.31
N MET A 408 -8.78 -5.59 12.56
CA MET A 408 -8.80 -6.50 13.72
C MET A 408 -7.62 -7.47 13.69
N ALA A 409 -7.24 -7.94 12.50
CA ALA A 409 -6.13 -8.85 12.28
C ALA A 409 -4.76 -8.18 12.47
N MET A 410 -4.59 -6.90 12.10
CA MET A 410 -3.31 -6.20 12.19
C MET A 410 -3.05 -5.51 13.54
N ARG A 411 -4.01 -5.51 14.46
CA ARG A 411 -3.89 -4.90 15.79
C ARG A 411 -3.61 -5.95 16.87
N PRO A 412 -2.44 -5.95 17.52
CA PRO A 412 -2.11 -6.89 18.60
C PRO A 412 -3.19 -7.00 19.70
N ASP A 413 -3.79 -5.87 20.09
CA ASP A 413 -4.82 -5.76 21.12
C ASP A 413 -6.17 -6.37 20.71
N LEU A 414 -6.47 -6.41 19.40
CA LEU A 414 -7.73 -6.95 18.88
C LEU A 414 -7.57 -8.39 18.38
N ALA A 415 -6.49 -8.66 17.66
CA ALA A 415 -6.14 -9.98 17.15
C ALA A 415 -5.84 -10.95 18.30
N GLY A 416 -5.13 -10.49 19.33
CA GLY A 416 -4.65 -11.32 20.44
C GLY A 416 -5.75 -12.13 21.12
N PRO A 417 -6.80 -11.50 21.67
CA PRO A 417 -7.90 -12.23 22.30
C PRO A 417 -8.63 -13.18 21.34
N LEU A 418 -8.78 -12.80 20.07
CA LEU A 418 -9.42 -13.64 19.06
C LEU A 418 -8.57 -14.86 18.70
N LEU A 419 -7.27 -14.68 18.50
CA LEU A 419 -6.31 -15.76 18.26
C LEU A 419 -6.23 -16.68 19.48
N ALA A 420 -6.04 -16.13 20.68
CA ALA A 420 -5.95 -16.91 21.92
C ALA A 420 -7.19 -17.76 22.18
N ARG A 421 -8.39 -17.26 21.86
CA ARG A 421 -9.65 -18.00 22.04
C ARG A 421 -9.79 -19.19 21.08
N HIS A 422 -9.25 -19.09 19.87
CA HIS A 422 -9.47 -20.09 18.82
C HIS A 422 -8.27 -21.02 18.58
N LEU A 423 -7.05 -20.59 18.91
CA LEU A 423 -5.86 -21.42 18.70
C LEU A 423 -5.76 -22.49 19.79
N PRO A 424 -5.68 -23.80 19.42
CA PRO A 424 -5.65 -24.90 20.39
C PRO A 424 -4.58 -24.74 21.47
N VAL A 425 -3.42 -24.18 21.11
CA VAL A 425 -2.28 -24.01 22.00
C VAL A 425 -2.57 -23.11 23.22
N PHE A 426 -3.53 -22.18 23.09
CA PHE A 426 -3.87 -21.18 24.11
C PHE A 426 -5.24 -21.41 24.76
N GLN A 427 -5.98 -22.43 24.33
CA GLN A 427 -7.25 -22.80 24.94
C GLN A 427 -7.06 -23.31 26.38
N ARG A 428 -8.16 -23.54 27.10
CA ARG A 428 -8.15 -23.92 28.53
C ARG A 428 -7.25 -25.12 28.79
N ASP A 429 -7.34 -26.12 27.92
CA ASP A 429 -6.60 -27.40 28.00
C ASP A 429 -5.34 -27.40 27.11
N GLY A 430 -5.03 -26.26 26.48
CA GLY A 430 -3.82 -26.07 25.68
C GLY A 430 -2.56 -25.95 26.55
N PRO A 431 -1.39 -26.31 26.02
CA PRO A 431 -0.13 -26.38 26.78
C PRO A 431 0.42 -25.02 27.21
N ALA A 432 -0.12 -23.89 26.71
CA ALA A 432 0.37 -22.56 27.05
C ALA A 432 -0.75 -21.58 27.43
N ARG A 433 -0.44 -20.60 28.29
CA ARG A 433 -1.26 -19.42 28.56
C ARG A 433 -0.83 -18.28 27.65
N PHE A 434 -1.74 -17.73 26.87
CA PHE A 434 -1.47 -16.57 26.02
C PHE A 434 -1.06 -15.35 26.86
N LYS A 435 -0.10 -14.56 26.37
CA LYS A 435 0.32 -13.29 26.98
C LYS A 435 0.09 -12.10 26.07
N ARG A 436 0.61 -12.15 24.83
CA ARG A 436 0.49 -11.04 23.87
C ARG A 436 0.76 -11.49 22.44
N VAL A 437 0.29 -10.69 21.49
CA VAL A 437 0.83 -10.69 20.12
C VAL A 437 2.05 -9.77 20.10
N GLY A 438 3.16 -10.23 19.52
CA GLY A 438 4.32 -9.41 19.24
C GLY A 438 4.23 -8.80 17.84
N ARG A 439 5.21 -9.07 16.98
CA ARG A 439 5.24 -8.52 15.62
C ARG A 439 4.19 -9.20 14.74
N ILE A 440 3.52 -8.39 13.91
CA ILE A 440 2.67 -8.85 12.81
C ILE A 440 3.33 -8.37 11.52
N ARG A 441 3.61 -9.28 10.58
CA ARG A 441 4.19 -8.97 9.27
C ARG A 441 3.18 -9.29 8.17
N VAL A 442 3.03 -8.41 7.19
CA VAL A 442 2.27 -8.73 5.98
C VAL A 442 3.19 -9.55 5.07
N LEU A 443 2.78 -10.77 4.74
CA LEU A 443 3.50 -11.64 3.81
C LEU A 443 3.02 -11.44 2.37
N LYS A 444 1.72 -11.27 2.15
CA LYS A 444 1.13 -11.09 0.82
C LYS A 444 -0.16 -10.29 0.90
N TYR A 445 -0.34 -9.29 0.06
CA TYR A 445 -1.57 -8.50 0.00
C TYR A 445 -2.07 -8.43 -1.44
N LYS A 446 -3.32 -8.88 -1.67
CA LYS A 446 -4.05 -8.72 -2.92
C LYS A 446 -5.26 -7.82 -2.62
N PRO A 447 -5.21 -6.51 -2.95
CA PRO A 447 -6.28 -5.56 -2.63
C PRO A 447 -7.67 -6.08 -2.98
N GLY A 448 -8.62 -5.92 -2.05
CA GLY A 448 -10.01 -6.37 -2.23
C GLY A 448 -10.25 -7.89 -2.28
N ARG A 449 -9.20 -8.73 -2.20
CA ARG A 449 -9.31 -10.19 -2.31
C ARG A 449 -8.86 -10.94 -1.06
N ARG A 450 -7.57 -10.84 -0.71
CA ARG A 450 -6.97 -11.56 0.42
C ARG A 450 -5.73 -10.86 0.99
N CYS A 451 -5.46 -11.10 2.27
CA CYS A 451 -4.22 -10.69 2.93
C CYS A 451 -3.65 -11.86 3.73
N VAL A 452 -2.34 -12.07 3.67
CA VAL A 452 -1.62 -13.11 4.42
C VAL A 452 -0.71 -12.42 5.43
N LEU A 453 -0.88 -12.77 6.70
CA LEU A 453 -0.19 -12.17 7.83
C LEU A 453 0.62 -13.23 8.58
N LEU A 454 1.82 -12.88 9.06
CA LEU A 454 2.60 -13.67 10.00
C LEU A 454 2.52 -13.04 11.39
N TYR A 455 2.03 -13.80 12.36
CA TYR A 455 1.93 -13.41 13.76
C TYR A 455 3.02 -14.08 14.58
N GLU A 456 3.67 -13.30 15.43
CA GLU A 456 4.44 -13.82 16.55
C GLU A 456 3.61 -13.77 17.82
N LEU A 457 3.35 -14.92 18.42
CA LEU A 457 2.51 -15.06 19.61
C LEU A 457 3.38 -15.48 20.79
N TYR A 458 3.25 -14.76 21.90
CA TYR A 458 4.02 -15.02 23.12
C TYR A 458 3.08 -15.54 24.21
N GLY A 459 3.52 -16.58 24.91
CA GLY A 459 2.80 -17.20 26.02
C GLY A 459 3.73 -17.71 27.10
N ARG A 460 3.16 -18.41 28.08
CA ARG A 460 3.91 -19.19 29.09
C ARG A 460 3.41 -20.62 29.11
N SER A 461 4.32 -21.58 29.06
CA SER A 461 4.02 -23.00 29.21
C SER A 461 3.28 -23.26 30.52
N ARG A 462 2.26 -24.11 30.50
CA ARG A 462 1.52 -24.50 31.72
C ARG A 462 2.28 -25.52 32.57
N LYS A 463 3.24 -26.24 31.98
CA LYS A 463 3.99 -27.31 32.65
C LYS A 463 5.06 -26.74 33.59
N ASP A 464 5.83 -25.78 33.10
CA ASP A 464 7.04 -25.25 33.75
C ASP A 464 7.08 -23.71 33.81
N ASN A 465 6.03 -23.04 33.34
CA ASN A 465 5.90 -21.57 33.31
C ASN A 465 6.96 -20.84 32.46
N CYS A 466 7.74 -21.57 31.65
CA CYS A 466 8.74 -21.01 30.76
C CYS A 466 8.10 -20.16 29.65
N PRO A 467 8.73 -19.04 29.23
CA PRO A 467 8.27 -18.27 28.07
C PRO A 467 8.29 -19.13 26.80
N VAL A 468 7.22 -19.07 26.01
CA VAL A 468 7.10 -19.77 24.73
C VAL A 468 6.71 -18.80 23.62
N ARG A 469 7.19 -19.06 22.41
CA ARG A 469 6.91 -18.28 21.21
C ARG A 469 6.36 -19.19 20.13
N TYR A 470 5.29 -18.75 19.47
CA TYR A 470 4.67 -19.44 18.35
C TYR A 470 4.61 -18.50 17.14
N GLN A 471 4.80 -19.06 15.95
CA GLN A 471 4.59 -18.37 14.69
C GLN A 471 3.34 -18.92 14.00
N VAL A 472 2.42 -18.04 13.64
CA VAL A 472 1.13 -18.39 13.04
C VAL A 472 0.93 -17.57 11.79
N VAL A 473 0.56 -18.21 10.69
CA VAL A 473 0.16 -17.54 9.46
C VAL A 473 -1.36 -17.38 9.45
N GLY A 474 -1.86 -16.16 9.31
CA GLY A 474 -3.28 -15.88 9.16
C GLY A 474 -3.62 -15.44 7.74
N LYS A 475 -4.44 -16.22 7.04
CA LYS A 475 -4.99 -15.88 5.73
C LYS A 475 -6.37 -15.25 5.89
N LEU A 476 -6.46 -13.96 5.56
CA LEU A 476 -7.67 -13.15 5.59
C LEU A 476 -8.38 -13.19 4.24
N PHE A 477 -9.68 -13.48 4.23
CA PHE A 477 -10.49 -13.57 3.02
C PHE A 477 -11.65 -12.57 3.02
N ARG A 478 -12.02 -12.10 1.82
CA ARG A 478 -13.24 -11.29 1.63
C ARG A 478 -14.51 -12.08 2.01
N ASP A 479 -14.56 -13.34 1.63
CA ASP A 479 -15.71 -14.24 1.78
C ASP A 479 -15.40 -15.40 2.75
N GLU A 480 -16.30 -16.39 2.82
CA GLU A 480 -16.19 -17.55 3.71
C GLU A 480 -15.21 -18.63 3.22
N ARG A 481 -14.44 -18.41 2.14
CA ARG A 481 -13.49 -19.41 1.63
C ARG A 481 -12.48 -19.87 2.68
N GLY A 482 -12.07 -18.99 3.60
CA GLY A 482 -11.19 -19.36 4.71
C GLY A 482 -11.77 -20.45 5.62
N ARG A 483 -13.11 -20.54 5.76
CA ARG A 483 -13.78 -21.59 6.54
C ARG A 483 -13.68 -22.94 5.85
N ARG A 484 -13.92 -22.97 4.54
CA ARG A 484 -13.74 -24.18 3.70
C ARG A 484 -12.28 -24.62 3.73
N LEU A 485 -11.36 -23.70 3.51
CA LEU A 485 -9.92 -23.96 3.50
C LEU A 485 -9.41 -24.51 4.84
N HIS A 486 -9.90 -23.98 5.96
CA HIS A 486 -9.59 -24.52 7.29
C HIS A 486 -9.90 -26.03 7.40
N LYS A 487 -11.08 -26.45 6.94
CA LYS A 487 -11.47 -27.87 6.99
C LYS A 487 -10.67 -28.71 6.00
N LEU A 488 -10.56 -28.27 4.75
CA LEU A 488 -9.80 -29.02 3.71
C LEU A 488 -8.36 -29.26 4.12
N GLN A 489 -7.69 -28.24 4.63
CA GLN A 489 -6.29 -28.34 5.03
C GLN A 489 -6.09 -29.24 6.26
N ARG A 490 -7.07 -29.31 7.17
CA ARG A 490 -7.08 -30.30 8.26
C ARG A 490 -7.31 -31.72 7.76
N MET A 491 -8.19 -31.91 6.79
CA MET A 491 -8.40 -33.21 6.15
C MET A 491 -7.14 -33.67 5.45
N LEU A 492 -6.45 -32.82 4.69
CA LEU A 492 -5.14 -33.14 4.10
C LEU A 492 -4.13 -33.53 5.17
N TRP A 493 -3.99 -32.72 6.23
CA TRP A 493 -3.09 -33.00 7.35
C TRP A 493 -3.35 -34.38 7.98
N ARG A 494 -4.62 -34.77 8.14
CA ARG A 494 -5.02 -36.08 8.69
C ARG A 494 -4.93 -37.24 7.71
N ASN A 495 -4.88 -36.97 6.41
CA ASN A 495 -4.77 -37.96 5.35
C ASN A 495 -3.36 -37.94 4.74
N GLY A 496 -2.35 -38.07 5.60
CA GLY A 496 -0.97 -38.29 5.16
C GLY A 496 -0.14 -37.04 4.86
N PHE A 497 -0.57 -35.83 5.24
CA PHE A 497 0.27 -34.61 5.14
C PHE A 497 0.68 -34.00 6.49
N GLY A 498 0.37 -34.66 7.60
CA GLY A 498 0.85 -34.32 8.95
C GLY A 498 2.21 -34.95 9.28
N PRO A 499 2.77 -34.70 10.47
CA PRO A 499 4.12 -35.14 10.88
C PRO A 499 4.27 -36.66 10.99
N GLU A 500 3.16 -37.39 11.09
CA GLU A 500 3.16 -38.86 11.08
C GLU A 500 3.27 -39.45 9.66
N ALA A 501 3.36 -38.59 8.64
CA ALA A 501 3.44 -39.01 7.25
C ALA A 501 4.83 -39.52 6.86
N SER A 502 4.87 -40.70 6.24
CA SER A 502 6.06 -41.17 5.52
C SER A 502 6.39 -40.26 4.32
N GLY A 503 7.67 -40.00 4.08
CA GLY A 503 8.17 -39.39 2.84
C GLY A 503 8.46 -37.89 2.86
N GLY A 504 8.42 -37.22 4.03
CA GLY A 504 8.94 -35.85 4.18
C GLY A 504 8.19 -34.77 3.38
N VAL A 505 6.92 -35.00 3.03
CA VAL A 505 6.04 -34.01 2.39
C VAL A 505 4.85 -33.70 3.27
N TYR A 506 4.65 -32.41 3.54
CA TYR A 506 3.66 -31.89 4.46
C TYR A 506 2.81 -30.79 3.84
N VAL A 507 1.72 -30.46 4.52
CA VAL A 507 0.89 -29.28 4.30
C VAL A 507 0.86 -28.54 5.64
N PRO A 508 0.80 -27.21 5.78
CA PRO A 508 0.76 -26.60 7.11
C PRO A 508 -0.50 -26.99 7.89
N ASN A 509 -0.41 -27.20 9.20
CA ASN A 509 -1.58 -27.51 10.02
C ASN A 509 -2.51 -26.30 10.09
N SER A 510 -3.78 -26.44 9.70
CA SER A 510 -4.77 -25.37 9.90
C SER A 510 -5.29 -25.40 11.33
N LEU A 511 -4.78 -24.48 12.14
CA LEU A 511 -5.01 -24.41 13.58
C LEU A 511 -6.43 -23.95 13.94
N ALA A 512 -6.98 -22.99 13.20
CA ALA A 512 -8.32 -22.46 13.48
C ALA A 512 -8.90 -21.68 12.29
N TYR A 513 -10.23 -21.56 12.26
CA TYR A 513 -10.91 -20.48 11.54
C TYR A 513 -11.47 -19.48 12.56
N ILE A 514 -11.26 -18.19 12.33
CA ILE A 514 -11.70 -17.10 13.19
C ILE A 514 -12.79 -16.31 12.46
N PRO A 515 -14.08 -16.60 12.71
CA PRO A 515 -15.20 -16.05 11.94
C PRO A 515 -15.24 -14.52 11.95
N LYS A 516 -14.93 -13.91 13.10
CA LYS A 516 -14.95 -12.45 13.27
C LYS A 516 -13.97 -11.74 12.32
N MET A 517 -12.87 -12.40 11.97
CA MET A 517 -11.87 -11.88 11.03
C MET A 517 -11.98 -12.51 9.63
N ARG A 518 -12.83 -13.52 9.44
CA ARG A 518 -12.76 -14.46 8.29
C ARG A 518 -11.33 -14.90 7.99
N LEU A 519 -10.61 -15.20 9.06
CA LEU A 519 -9.19 -15.49 9.03
C LEU A 519 -8.98 -16.96 9.30
N GLN A 520 -8.35 -17.65 8.36
CA GLN A 520 -7.85 -19.00 8.57
C GLN A 520 -6.45 -18.88 9.17
N ALA A 521 -6.27 -19.37 10.40
CA ALA A 521 -4.99 -19.42 11.09
C ALA A 521 -4.36 -20.81 10.88
N GLN A 522 -3.12 -20.84 10.43
CA GLN A 522 -2.35 -22.06 10.22
C GLN A 522 -0.96 -21.94 10.86
N ALA A 523 -0.33 -23.09 11.10
CA ALA A 523 1.07 -23.13 11.54
C ALA A 523 1.97 -22.45 10.50
N TYR A 524 3.01 -21.77 10.97
CA TYR A 524 4.08 -21.31 10.11
C TYR A 524 4.89 -22.50 9.60
N ALA A 525 5.13 -22.54 8.29
CA ALA A 525 6.01 -23.52 7.66
C ALA A 525 7.36 -22.86 7.37
N PRO A 526 8.47 -23.33 7.97
CA PRO A 526 9.79 -22.86 7.61
C PRO A 526 10.19 -23.41 6.24
N GLY A 527 11.06 -22.68 5.54
CA GLY A 527 11.66 -23.11 4.28
C GLY A 527 11.80 -21.97 3.30
N GLN A 528 12.47 -22.29 2.19
CA GLN A 528 12.64 -21.39 1.04
C GLN A 528 11.89 -21.96 -0.16
N THR A 529 11.37 -21.08 -1.00
CA THR A 529 10.74 -21.49 -2.25
C THR A 529 11.78 -21.91 -3.29
N LEU A 530 11.36 -22.64 -4.31
CA LEU A 530 12.30 -23.17 -5.30
C LEU A 530 12.91 -22.05 -6.17
N ASP A 531 12.20 -20.95 -6.40
CA ASP A 531 12.73 -19.74 -7.05
C ASP A 531 13.77 -18.99 -6.20
N GLU A 532 13.60 -18.93 -4.87
CA GLU A 532 14.61 -18.37 -3.95
C GLU A 532 15.88 -19.24 -3.93
N LEU A 533 15.70 -20.57 -4.01
CA LEU A 533 16.83 -21.51 -4.02
C LEU A 533 17.57 -21.53 -5.37
N ALA A 534 16.87 -21.32 -6.48
CA ALA A 534 17.47 -21.25 -7.81
C ALA A 534 18.50 -20.11 -7.96
N GLU A 535 18.44 -19.08 -7.11
CA GLU A 535 19.42 -18.00 -7.07
C GLU A 535 20.76 -18.43 -6.46
N THR A 536 20.76 -19.42 -5.57
CA THR A 536 21.90 -19.72 -4.70
C THR A 536 22.45 -21.15 -4.86
N ARG A 537 21.69 -22.06 -5.47
CA ARG A 537 22.12 -23.46 -5.66
C ARG A 537 21.44 -24.15 -6.84
N ASN A 538 21.97 -25.33 -7.19
CA ASN A 538 21.32 -26.23 -8.13
C ASN A 538 20.02 -26.79 -7.51
N ILE A 539 18.90 -26.59 -8.22
CA ILE A 539 17.56 -27.04 -7.81
C ILE A 539 17.19 -28.43 -8.33
N GLY A 540 17.93 -28.98 -9.30
CA GLY A 540 17.66 -30.30 -9.90
C GLY A 540 17.42 -31.42 -8.89
N PRO A 541 18.23 -31.56 -7.82
CA PRO A 541 18.01 -32.57 -6.78
C PRO A 541 16.69 -32.45 -5.99
N LEU A 542 16.05 -31.27 -6.01
CA LEU A 542 14.79 -31.01 -5.30
C LEU A 542 13.56 -31.32 -6.17
N ILE A 543 13.75 -31.42 -7.49
CA ILE A 543 12.67 -31.62 -8.45
C ILE A 543 11.92 -32.96 -8.25
N PRO A 544 12.60 -34.11 -8.02
CA PRO A 544 11.90 -35.36 -7.73
C PRO A 544 11.03 -35.28 -6.47
N GLN A 545 11.43 -34.50 -5.46
CA GLN A 545 10.64 -34.30 -4.25
C GLN A 545 9.39 -33.45 -4.52
N ALA A 546 9.48 -32.45 -5.41
CA ALA A 546 8.32 -31.70 -5.89
C ALA A 546 7.31 -32.61 -6.62
N ALA A 547 7.81 -33.49 -7.51
CA ALA A 547 6.99 -34.48 -8.21
C ALA A 547 6.32 -35.46 -7.24
N TYR A 548 7.05 -35.91 -6.23
CA TYR A 548 6.50 -36.75 -5.16
C TYR A 548 5.42 -36.03 -4.35
N GLY A 549 5.61 -34.75 -4.03
CA GLY A 549 4.58 -33.98 -3.34
C GLY A 549 3.29 -33.85 -4.14
N LEU A 550 3.38 -33.63 -5.46
CA LEU A 550 2.21 -33.58 -6.33
C LEU A 550 1.53 -34.95 -6.47
N ALA A 551 2.30 -36.00 -6.76
CA ALA A 551 1.78 -37.37 -6.90
C ALA A 551 1.09 -37.82 -5.61
N LYS A 552 1.66 -37.49 -4.44
CA LYS A 552 1.06 -37.76 -3.13
C LYS A 552 -0.31 -37.10 -2.97
N LEU A 553 -0.50 -35.87 -3.45
CA LEU A 553 -1.80 -35.18 -3.44
C LEU A 553 -2.79 -35.88 -4.38
N HIS A 554 -2.34 -36.20 -5.59
CA HIS A 554 -3.17 -36.81 -6.64
C HIS A 554 -3.58 -38.26 -6.33
N ASN A 555 -2.80 -38.97 -5.51
CA ASN A 555 -3.07 -40.35 -5.08
C ASN A 555 -3.98 -40.43 -3.84
N LEU A 556 -4.44 -39.30 -3.28
CA LEU A 556 -5.40 -39.32 -2.19
C LEU A 556 -6.75 -39.88 -2.64
N PRO A 557 -7.45 -40.67 -1.79
CA PRO A 557 -8.80 -41.14 -2.09
C PRO A 557 -9.77 -39.98 -2.37
N ALA A 558 -10.54 -40.08 -3.45
CA ALA A 558 -11.60 -39.15 -3.81
C ALA A 558 -12.98 -39.82 -3.58
N PRO A 559 -13.81 -39.35 -2.62
CA PRO A 559 -13.64 -38.14 -1.81
C PRO A 559 -12.67 -38.29 -0.64
N LEU A 560 -12.09 -37.16 -0.18
CA LEU A 560 -11.19 -37.14 0.98
C LEU A 560 -11.88 -37.71 2.23
N PRO A 561 -11.27 -38.67 2.94
CA PRO A 561 -11.82 -39.17 4.20
C PRO A 561 -11.93 -38.04 5.23
N ALA A 562 -13.13 -37.89 5.82
CA ALA A 562 -13.43 -36.78 6.72
C ALA A 562 -12.66 -36.83 8.05
N ASN A 563 -12.31 -38.03 8.53
CA ASN A 563 -11.52 -38.27 9.75
C ASN A 563 -11.89 -37.35 10.94
N GLY A 564 -13.20 -37.14 11.14
CA GLY A 564 -13.76 -36.33 12.23
C GLY A 564 -13.99 -34.84 11.96
N ASP A 565 -13.73 -34.31 10.74
CA ASP A 565 -13.97 -32.89 10.40
C ASP A 565 -15.33 -32.62 9.70
N GLY A 566 -16.15 -33.66 9.55
CA GLY A 566 -17.38 -33.65 8.75
C GLY A 566 -17.08 -33.53 7.25
N PRO A 567 -18.05 -33.84 6.37
CA PRO A 567 -17.84 -33.71 4.93
C PRO A 567 -17.58 -32.25 4.54
N VAL A 568 -16.73 -32.05 3.53
CA VAL A 568 -16.48 -30.75 2.90
C VAL A 568 -16.75 -30.87 1.41
N GLU A 569 -17.62 -30.02 0.90
CA GLU A 569 -17.88 -29.94 -0.52
C GLU A 569 -16.63 -29.48 -1.27
N MET A 570 -16.15 -30.33 -2.17
CA MET A 570 -15.05 -30.03 -3.06
C MET A 570 -15.62 -29.51 -4.38
N ARG A 571 -15.00 -28.45 -4.90
CA ARG A 571 -15.35 -27.93 -6.22
C ARG A 571 -14.78 -28.84 -7.28
N SER A 572 -15.37 -28.85 -8.46
CA SER A 572 -14.77 -29.43 -9.65
C SER A 572 -14.15 -28.35 -10.53
N TYR A 573 -13.19 -28.74 -11.35
CA TYR A 573 -12.57 -27.91 -12.37
C TYR A 573 -12.14 -28.78 -13.55
N PHE A 574 -12.82 -28.61 -14.68
CA PHE A 574 -12.60 -29.40 -15.88
C PHE A 574 -12.26 -28.52 -17.08
N LEU A 575 -12.17 -29.13 -18.25
CA LEU A 575 -11.76 -28.47 -19.50
C LEU A 575 -12.61 -27.24 -19.83
N ASP A 576 -13.94 -27.35 -19.72
CA ASP A 576 -14.86 -26.22 -19.95
C ASP A 576 -14.57 -25.01 -19.04
N ASP A 577 -14.23 -25.27 -17.77
CA ASP A 577 -13.86 -24.21 -16.83
C ASP A 577 -12.54 -23.53 -17.24
N GLU A 578 -11.58 -24.30 -17.78
CA GLU A 578 -10.32 -23.77 -18.28
C GLU A 578 -10.54 -22.93 -19.53
N LEU A 579 -11.35 -23.39 -20.50
CA LEU A 579 -11.68 -22.63 -21.72
C LEU A 579 -12.37 -21.31 -21.38
N ALA A 580 -13.36 -21.34 -20.48
CA ALA A 580 -14.03 -20.12 -20.02
C ALA A 580 -13.06 -19.13 -19.35
N ASN A 581 -12.06 -19.64 -18.62
CA ASN A 581 -11.04 -18.82 -17.98
C ASN A 581 -10.05 -18.22 -19.01
N LEU A 582 -9.67 -18.98 -20.04
CA LEU A 582 -8.84 -18.50 -21.16
C LEU A 582 -9.56 -17.40 -21.96
N GLU A 583 -10.87 -17.51 -22.18
CA GLU A 583 -11.66 -16.47 -22.86
C GLU A 583 -11.61 -15.15 -22.07
N GLN A 584 -11.89 -15.20 -20.76
CA GLN A 584 -11.79 -14.02 -19.88
C GLN A 584 -10.38 -13.43 -19.79
N PHE A 585 -9.33 -14.22 -20.05
CA PHE A 585 -7.97 -13.72 -20.13
C PHE A 585 -7.68 -13.02 -21.45
N THR A 586 -8.20 -13.54 -22.55
CA THR A 586 -8.11 -12.92 -23.88
C THR A 586 -8.72 -11.52 -23.88
N GLU A 587 -9.91 -11.34 -23.28
CA GLU A 587 -10.55 -10.02 -23.14
C GLU A 587 -9.65 -9.00 -22.41
N LYS A 588 -8.89 -9.45 -21.41
CA LYS A 588 -7.98 -8.58 -20.64
C LYS A 588 -6.70 -8.28 -21.40
N LEU A 589 -6.20 -9.24 -22.18
CA LEU A 589 -5.06 -9.04 -23.06
C LEU A 589 -5.38 -7.98 -24.13
N ALA A 590 -6.60 -7.98 -24.67
CA ALA A 590 -7.06 -6.97 -25.63
C ALA A 590 -6.96 -5.53 -25.10
N GLN A 591 -7.14 -5.34 -23.81
CA GLN A 591 -7.01 -4.03 -23.16
C GLN A 591 -5.55 -3.60 -22.99
N ALA A 592 -4.64 -4.55 -22.79
CA ALA A 592 -3.24 -4.26 -22.47
C ALA A 592 -2.32 -4.22 -23.69
N ARG A 593 -2.60 -5.02 -24.72
CA ARG A 593 -1.77 -5.17 -25.93
C ARG A 593 -2.65 -5.30 -27.19
N PRO A 594 -3.44 -4.26 -27.53
CA PRO A 594 -4.33 -4.29 -28.70
C PRO A 594 -3.57 -4.59 -30.01
N GLU A 595 -2.30 -4.19 -30.10
CA GLU A 595 -1.44 -4.40 -31.27
C GLU A 595 -1.11 -5.88 -31.55
N ASP A 596 -1.08 -6.72 -30.51
CA ASP A 596 -0.76 -8.15 -30.63
C ASP A 596 -2.01 -9.04 -30.79
N MET A 597 -3.20 -8.43 -30.81
CA MET A 597 -4.47 -9.17 -30.81
C MET A 597 -4.64 -10.16 -31.96
N PRO A 598 -4.23 -9.88 -33.21
CA PRO A 598 -4.31 -10.88 -34.29
C PRO A 598 -3.54 -12.17 -33.95
N ARG A 599 -2.36 -12.04 -33.34
CA ARG A 599 -1.53 -13.19 -32.93
C ARG A 599 -2.14 -13.91 -31.74
N ILE A 600 -2.64 -13.17 -30.75
CA ILE A 600 -3.27 -13.72 -29.54
C ILE A 600 -4.54 -14.52 -29.89
N LEU A 601 -5.41 -13.98 -30.75
CA LEU A 601 -6.64 -14.64 -31.19
C LEU A 601 -6.32 -15.93 -31.97
N LEU A 602 -5.30 -15.91 -32.84
CA LEU A 602 -4.85 -17.10 -33.55
C LEU A 602 -4.46 -18.24 -32.59
N LEU A 603 -3.69 -17.93 -31.54
CA LEU A 603 -3.29 -18.94 -30.54
C LEU A 603 -4.49 -19.42 -29.71
N ARG A 604 -5.41 -18.52 -29.34
CA ARG A 604 -6.65 -18.90 -28.64
C ARG A 604 -7.48 -19.86 -29.48
N ASP A 605 -7.73 -19.53 -30.75
CA ASP A 605 -8.59 -20.33 -31.63
C ASP A 605 -7.98 -21.72 -31.86
N ALA A 606 -6.66 -21.79 -32.01
CA ALA A 606 -5.93 -23.06 -32.09
C ALA A 606 -6.03 -23.89 -30.79
N LEU A 607 -5.94 -23.26 -29.61
CA LEU A 607 -6.16 -23.93 -28.33
C LEU A 607 -7.59 -24.48 -28.24
N PHE A 608 -8.59 -23.69 -28.62
CA PHE A 608 -10.00 -24.08 -28.48
C PHE A 608 -10.33 -25.24 -29.42
N ALA A 609 -9.84 -25.21 -30.66
CA ALA A 609 -9.98 -26.34 -31.58
C ALA A 609 -9.28 -27.61 -31.06
N TRP A 610 -8.10 -27.49 -30.44
CA TRP A 610 -7.42 -28.64 -29.86
C TRP A 610 -8.20 -29.23 -28.67
N ALA A 611 -8.87 -28.39 -27.88
CA ALA A 611 -9.66 -28.86 -26.74
C ALA A 611 -10.78 -29.84 -27.15
N ASP A 612 -11.38 -29.66 -28.32
CA ASP A 612 -12.43 -30.55 -28.86
C ASP A 612 -11.90 -31.94 -29.25
N GLU A 613 -10.59 -32.07 -29.47
CA GLU A 613 -9.92 -33.30 -29.89
C GLU A 613 -9.31 -34.08 -28.70
N LEU A 614 -9.37 -33.54 -27.48
CA LEU A 614 -8.72 -34.16 -26.33
C LEU A 614 -9.40 -35.45 -25.87
N PRO A 615 -8.63 -36.50 -25.53
CA PRO A 615 -9.17 -37.73 -24.98
C PRO A 615 -9.84 -37.46 -23.62
N PRO A 616 -10.96 -38.13 -23.30
CA PRO A 616 -11.68 -37.91 -22.04
C PRO A 616 -10.83 -38.27 -20.82
N LEU A 617 -11.15 -37.66 -19.68
CA LEU A 617 -10.53 -37.98 -18.40
C LEU A 617 -11.19 -39.22 -17.77
N ASP A 618 -10.40 -40.26 -17.51
CA ASP A 618 -10.88 -41.49 -16.87
C ASP A 618 -11.31 -41.28 -15.41
N THR A 619 -10.46 -40.64 -14.60
CA THR A 619 -10.68 -40.46 -13.17
C THR A 619 -10.16 -39.12 -12.69
N ALA A 620 -11.07 -38.29 -12.17
CA ALA A 620 -10.73 -37.02 -11.54
C ALA A 620 -10.03 -37.24 -10.18
N VAL A 621 -9.05 -36.38 -9.88
CA VAL A 621 -8.32 -36.40 -8.61
C VAL A 621 -8.27 -35.01 -7.97
N HIS A 622 -7.70 -34.93 -6.78
CA HIS A 622 -7.43 -33.66 -6.11
C HIS A 622 -6.39 -32.87 -6.89
N VAL A 623 -6.76 -31.73 -7.46
CA VAL A 623 -5.86 -30.83 -8.18
C VAL A 623 -5.72 -29.52 -7.42
N HIS A 624 -4.49 -29.05 -7.26
CA HIS A 624 -4.12 -27.79 -6.63
C HIS A 624 -4.47 -26.58 -7.49
N ARG A 625 -4.36 -26.71 -8.83
CA ARG A 625 -4.59 -25.70 -9.89
C ARG A 625 -3.64 -24.50 -9.96
N ASP A 626 -2.79 -24.35 -8.96
CA ASP A 626 -1.81 -23.25 -8.84
C ASP A 626 -0.46 -23.82 -8.41
N PHE A 627 -0.18 -25.07 -8.77
CA PHE A 627 1.03 -25.77 -8.36
C PHE A 627 2.20 -25.32 -9.23
N TYR A 628 3.14 -24.58 -8.63
CA TYR A 628 4.39 -24.15 -9.25
C TYR A 628 5.44 -23.85 -8.15
N TYR A 629 6.66 -23.47 -8.57
CA TYR A 629 7.85 -23.35 -7.70
C TYR A 629 7.67 -22.49 -6.43
N SER A 630 6.82 -21.45 -6.44
CA SER A 630 6.62 -20.58 -5.26
C SER A 630 5.72 -21.20 -4.18
N GLN A 631 5.07 -22.33 -4.49
CA GLN A 631 4.14 -23.01 -3.59
C GLN A 631 4.77 -24.20 -2.86
N LEU A 632 6.09 -24.34 -2.99
CA LEU A 632 6.89 -25.43 -2.44
C LEU A 632 7.92 -24.85 -1.48
N LEU A 633 7.79 -25.11 -0.18
CA LEU A 633 8.77 -24.68 0.82
C LEU A 633 9.69 -25.83 1.20
N PHE A 634 10.98 -25.70 0.90
CA PHE A 634 11.99 -26.69 1.25
C PHE A 634 12.74 -26.31 2.53
N ASN A 635 12.84 -27.24 3.47
CA ASN A 635 13.57 -27.06 4.73
C ASN A 635 14.17 -28.39 5.21
N LEU A 636 15.49 -28.46 5.40
CA LEU A 636 16.18 -29.64 5.97
C LEU A 636 15.82 -30.99 5.31
N GLY A 637 15.62 -31.01 3.99
CA GLY A 637 15.25 -32.22 3.24
C GLY A 637 13.76 -32.53 3.25
N GLU A 638 12.94 -31.69 3.87
CA GLU A 638 11.48 -31.78 3.88
C GLU A 638 10.86 -30.76 2.91
N LEU A 639 9.68 -31.10 2.39
CA LEU A 639 8.88 -30.26 1.51
C LEU A 639 7.53 -29.94 2.16
N THR A 640 7.17 -28.66 2.21
CA THR A 640 5.82 -28.22 2.60
C THR A 640 5.10 -27.58 1.41
N LEU A 641 3.94 -28.14 1.05
CA LEU A 641 3.05 -27.59 0.03
C LEU A 641 2.16 -26.50 0.62
N ILE A 642 1.97 -25.37 -0.08
CA ILE A 642 1.17 -24.23 0.40
C ILE A 642 0.20 -23.70 -0.68
N ASP A 643 -0.75 -22.85 -0.26
CA ASP A 643 -1.73 -22.15 -1.14
C ASP A 643 -2.83 -23.01 -1.81
N PHE A 644 -3.45 -23.91 -1.04
CA PHE A 644 -4.62 -24.74 -1.45
C PHE A 644 -5.94 -23.97 -1.68
N ASP A 645 -5.91 -22.67 -1.93
CA ASP A 645 -7.10 -21.83 -2.08
C ASP A 645 -7.98 -22.26 -3.28
N LEU A 646 -7.37 -22.90 -4.30
CA LEU A 646 -8.02 -23.36 -5.53
C LEU A 646 -8.26 -24.89 -5.58
N LEU A 647 -7.97 -25.62 -4.50
CA LEU A 647 -8.11 -27.08 -4.45
C LEU A 647 -9.50 -27.55 -4.90
N ALA A 648 -9.51 -28.46 -5.87
CA ALA A 648 -10.69 -28.98 -6.57
C ALA A 648 -10.50 -30.44 -7.01
N TYR A 649 -11.56 -31.07 -7.50
CA TYR A 649 -11.49 -32.26 -8.34
C TYR A 649 -11.24 -31.86 -9.78
N GLY A 650 -10.35 -32.55 -10.48
CA GLY A 650 -10.06 -32.26 -11.86
C GLY A 650 -9.04 -33.21 -12.47
N ASP A 651 -8.55 -32.80 -13.63
CA ASP A 651 -7.54 -33.53 -14.38
C ASP A 651 -6.14 -33.37 -13.77
N PRO A 652 -5.46 -34.47 -13.36
CA PRO A 652 -4.09 -34.40 -12.82
C PRO A 652 -3.09 -33.72 -13.74
N ALA A 653 -3.34 -33.71 -15.06
CA ALA A 653 -2.46 -33.10 -16.05
C ALA A 653 -2.30 -31.59 -15.83
N ILE A 654 -3.31 -30.91 -15.28
CA ILE A 654 -3.29 -29.44 -15.12
C ILE A 654 -2.15 -28.96 -14.21
N ASP A 655 -1.90 -29.65 -13.09
CA ASP A 655 -0.88 -29.24 -12.13
C ASP A 655 0.51 -29.60 -12.60
N ALA A 656 0.66 -30.78 -13.23
CA ALA A 656 1.93 -31.19 -13.80
C ALA A 656 2.35 -30.22 -14.92
N ALA A 657 1.44 -29.88 -15.81
CA ALA A 657 1.68 -28.94 -16.90
C ALA A 657 1.93 -27.51 -16.40
N ASN A 658 1.20 -27.09 -15.36
CA ASN A 658 1.41 -25.77 -14.78
C ASN A 658 2.81 -25.68 -14.14
N PHE A 659 3.26 -26.71 -13.43
CA PHE A 659 4.59 -26.75 -12.82
C PHE A 659 5.70 -26.68 -13.87
N THR A 660 5.62 -27.51 -14.91
CA THR A 660 6.65 -27.55 -15.97
C THR A 660 6.70 -26.22 -16.73
N ALA A 661 5.57 -25.64 -17.13
CA ALA A 661 5.55 -24.32 -17.79
C ALA A 661 6.17 -23.22 -16.92
N HIS A 662 5.95 -23.27 -15.60
CA HIS A 662 6.58 -22.32 -14.68
C HIS A 662 8.08 -22.56 -14.49
N LEU A 663 8.60 -23.78 -14.66
CA LEU A 663 10.06 -23.99 -14.70
C LEU A 663 10.70 -23.30 -15.91
N TYR A 664 10.05 -23.31 -17.08
CA TYR A 664 10.52 -22.56 -18.24
C TYR A 664 10.52 -21.05 -17.95
N LEU A 665 9.44 -20.53 -17.35
CA LEU A 665 9.40 -19.14 -16.90
C LEU A 665 10.53 -18.81 -15.91
N LEU A 666 10.82 -19.70 -14.96
CA LEU A 666 11.91 -19.52 -14.00
C LEU A 666 13.29 -19.53 -14.70
N GLY A 667 13.45 -20.35 -15.73
CA GLY A 667 14.64 -20.34 -16.60
C GLY A 667 14.81 -18.96 -17.26
N LEU A 668 13.73 -18.43 -17.85
CA LEU A 668 13.75 -17.10 -18.44
C LEU A 668 14.07 -16.00 -17.40
N GLU A 669 13.45 -16.05 -16.23
CA GLU A 669 13.63 -15.06 -15.15
C GLU A 669 15.03 -15.07 -14.53
N LYS A 670 15.61 -16.26 -14.29
CA LYS A 670 16.85 -16.41 -13.52
C LYS A 670 18.08 -16.65 -14.40
N LYS A 671 17.90 -17.17 -15.62
CA LYS A 671 18.98 -17.54 -16.54
C LYS A 671 18.92 -16.80 -17.87
N GLY A 672 17.86 -16.03 -18.13
CA GLY A 672 17.69 -15.27 -19.37
C GLY A 672 17.32 -16.12 -20.59
N ASP A 673 17.10 -17.42 -20.40
CA ASP A 673 16.71 -18.36 -21.45
C ASP A 673 15.54 -19.22 -20.96
N LEU A 674 14.44 -19.21 -21.74
CA LEU A 674 13.20 -19.94 -21.46
C LEU A 674 13.44 -21.46 -21.36
N HIS A 675 14.44 -22.00 -22.06
CA HIS A 675 14.74 -23.42 -22.08
C HIS A 675 15.80 -23.85 -21.05
N ALA A 676 16.36 -22.91 -20.27
CA ALA A 676 17.45 -23.18 -19.34
C ALA A 676 17.11 -24.22 -18.24
N LEU A 677 15.82 -24.43 -17.95
CA LEU A 677 15.34 -25.43 -16.98
C LEU A 677 14.44 -26.50 -17.61
N ALA A 678 14.56 -26.73 -18.92
CA ALA A 678 13.81 -27.77 -19.62
C ALA A 678 14.15 -29.17 -19.09
N PHE A 679 15.43 -29.40 -18.75
CA PHE A 679 15.87 -30.68 -18.18
C PHE A 679 15.23 -30.96 -16.81
N GLU A 680 15.12 -29.95 -15.95
CA GLU A 680 14.38 -30.07 -14.68
C GLU A 680 12.90 -30.35 -14.91
N ALA A 681 12.27 -29.76 -15.94
CA ALA A 681 10.89 -30.08 -16.29
C ALA A 681 10.72 -31.55 -16.72
N GLU A 682 11.67 -32.10 -17.47
CA GLU A 682 11.70 -33.52 -17.84
C GLU A 682 11.90 -34.43 -16.62
N ILE A 683 12.84 -34.09 -15.73
CA ILE A 683 13.06 -34.83 -14.47
C ILE A 683 11.77 -34.86 -13.65
N PHE A 684 11.07 -33.73 -13.55
CA PHE A 684 9.80 -33.65 -12.83
C PHE A 684 8.78 -34.64 -13.41
N MET A 685 8.61 -34.64 -14.73
CA MET A 685 7.64 -35.51 -15.38
C MET A 685 8.00 -36.99 -15.28
N LEU A 686 9.27 -37.35 -15.45
CA LEU A 686 9.75 -38.72 -15.27
C LEU A 686 9.53 -39.22 -13.83
N ALA A 687 9.81 -38.37 -12.84
CA ALA A 687 9.58 -38.70 -11.44
C ALA A 687 8.08 -38.84 -11.14
N TYR A 688 7.26 -37.91 -11.63
CA TYR A 688 5.81 -37.91 -11.42
C TYR A 688 5.14 -39.16 -12.04
N ALA A 689 5.48 -39.49 -13.29
CA ALA A 689 4.94 -40.65 -14.00
C ALA A 689 5.29 -42.00 -13.34
N ARG A 690 6.42 -42.08 -12.63
CA ARG A 690 6.80 -43.29 -11.87
C ARG A 690 6.00 -43.46 -10.58
N LEU A 691 5.49 -42.37 -10.02
CA LEU A 691 4.83 -42.34 -8.71
C LEU A 691 3.30 -42.48 -8.80
N ARG A 692 2.73 -42.31 -9.99
CA ARG A 692 1.29 -42.40 -10.25
C ARG A 692 1.02 -43.02 -11.61
N PRO A 693 0.13 -44.03 -11.71
CA PRO A 693 -0.36 -44.50 -13.00
C PRO A 693 -1.02 -43.37 -13.79
N LEU A 694 -0.66 -43.24 -15.05
CA LEU A 694 -1.23 -42.26 -15.99
C LEU A 694 -2.20 -42.99 -16.91
N ASP A 695 -3.38 -42.41 -17.13
CA ASP A 695 -4.30 -42.92 -18.16
C ASP A 695 -3.75 -42.66 -19.57
N SER A 696 -4.31 -43.35 -20.56
CA SER A 696 -3.82 -43.29 -21.95
C SER A 696 -3.90 -41.88 -22.53
N GLY A 697 -4.85 -41.06 -22.10
CA GLY A 697 -5.03 -39.69 -22.59
C GLY A 697 -4.20 -38.62 -21.85
N PHE A 698 -3.43 -39.00 -20.82
CA PHE A 698 -2.76 -38.04 -19.94
C PHE A 698 -1.79 -37.11 -20.69
N TRP A 699 -0.98 -37.64 -21.61
CA TRP A 699 0.06 -36.86 -22.29
C TRP A 699 -0.52 -35.83 -23.25
N ALA A 700 -1.59 -36.17 -23.97
CA ALA A 700 -2.34 -35.22 -24.80
C ALA A 700 -2.88 -34.06 -23.97
N ARG A 701 -3.54 -34.36 -22.85
CA ARG A 701 -4.09 -33.32 -21.94
C ARG A 701 -2.99 -32.51 -21.26
N PHE A 702 -1.87 -33.14 -20.89
CA PHE A 702 -0.70 -32.44 -20.32
C PHE A 702 -0.14 -31.41 -21.31
N ALA A 703 0.09 -31.79 -22.56
CA ALA A 703 0.61 -30.90 -23.59
C ALA A 703 -0.33 -29.70 -23.81
N PHE A 704 -1.64 -29.95 -23.87
CA PHE A 704 -2.66 -28.90 -23.95
C PHE A 704 -2.60 -27.94 -22.75
N TYR A 705 -2.64 -28.44 -21.51
CA TYR A 705 -2.60 -27.59 -20.32
C TYR A 705 -1.28 -26.81 -20.20
N GLN A 706 -0.19 -27.33 -20.78
CA GLN A 706 1.10 -26.63 -20.78
C GLN A 706 1.03 -25.44 -21.74
N ALA A 707 0.52 -25.64 -22.96
CA ALA A 707 0.28 -24.58 -23.92
C ALA A 707 -0.69 -23.52 -23.36
N ALA A 708 -1.79 -23.95 -22.75
CA ALA A 708 -2.73 -23.07 -22.07
C ALA A 708 -2.06 -22.28 -20.94
N THR A 709 -1.13 -22.88 -20.19
CA THR A 709 -0.37 -22.17 -19.15
C THR A 709 0.54 -21.09 -19.72
N PHE A 710 1.27 -21.36 -20.80
CA PHE A 710 2.06 -20.33 -21.47
C PHE A 710 1.19 -19.19 -22.00
N TYR A 711 0.04 -19.50 -22.58
CA TYR A 711 -0.95 -18.50 -22.98
C TYR A 711 -1.40 -17.62 -21.78
N ARG A 712 -1.67 -18.22 -20.62
CA ARG A 712 -2.00 -17.47 -19.38
C ARG A 712 -0.85 -16.56 -18.91
N LEU A 713 0.40 -16.99 -19.10
CA LEU A 713 1.58 -16.22 -18.73
C LEU A 713 1.78 -14.97 -19.60
N LEU A 714 1.28 -14.96 -20.85
CA LEU A 714 1.23 -13.75 -21.70
C LEU A 714 0.55 -12.60 -20.99
N ARG A 715 -0.57 -12.87 -20.32
CA ARG A 715 -1.29 -11.85 -19.54
C ARG A 715 -0.43 -11.35 -18.38
N VAL A 716 0.29 -12.22 -17.69
CA VAL A 716 1.15 -11.78 -16.58
C VAL A 716 2.28 -10.88 -17.10
N ALA A 717 2.89 -11.24 -18.23
CA ALA A 717 3.91 -10.43 -18.88
C ALA A 717 3.37 -9.08 -19.39
N ALA A 718 2.15 -9.05 -19.96
CA ALA A 718 1.52 -7.84 -20.48
C ALA A 718 1.21 -6.79 -19.40
N PHE A 719 0.85 -7.22 -18.19
CA PHE A 719 0.46 -6.32 -17.09
C PHE A 719 1.59 -6.00 -16.10
N ARG A 720 2.79 -6.57 -16.30
CA ARG A 720 3.96 -6.32 -15.44
C ARG A 720 5.04 -5.62 -16.26
N PRO A 721 5.28 -4.31 -16.05
CA PRO A 721 6.29 -3.56 -16.80
C PRO A 721 7.67 -4.23 -16.80
N GLN A 722 8.07 -4.82 -15.66
CA GLN A 722 9.34 -5.54 -15.52
C GLN A 722 9.45 -6.83 -16.36
N TRP A 723 8.33 -7.34 -16.90
CA TRP A 723 8.26 -8.57 -17.70
C TRP A 723 7.95 -8.27 -19.18
N ALA A 724 8.04 -7.01 -19.62
CA ALA A 724 7.78 -6.63 -21.01
C ALA A 724 8.63 -7.46 -22.00
N GLY A 725 9.90 -7.73 -21.67
CA GLY A 725 10.81 -8.55 -22.47
C GLY A 725 10.46 -10.05 -22.51
N TYR A 726 9.55 -10.54 -21.66
CA TYR A 726 9.16 -11.95 -21.61
C TYR A 726 7.98 -12.28 -22.53
N PHE A 727 7.24 -11.26 -22.97
CA PHE A 727 6.01 -11.45 -23.75
C PHE A 727 6.28 -12.18 -25.07
N GLU A 728 7.24 -11.72 -25.87
CA GLU A 728 7.54 -12.31 -27.18
C GLU A 728 8.12 -13.74 -27.08
N PRO A 729 9.07 -14.05 -26.18
CA PRO A 729 9.50 -15.44 -25.94
C PRO A 729 8.34 -16.38 -25.57
N LEU A 730 7.46 -15.96 -24.66
CA LEU A 730 6.29 -16.74 -24.25
C LEU A 730 5.31 -16.95 -25.41
N LEU A 731 5.08 -15.91 -26.22
CA LEU A 731 4.17 -15.95 -27.36
C LEU A 731 4.65 -16.94 -28.42
N ARG A 732 5.95 -16.86 -28.78
CA ARG A 732 6.56 -17.81 -29.72
C ARG A 732 6.53 -19.24 -29.20
N HIS A 733 6.86 -19.44 -27.93
CA HIS A 733 6.85 -20.77 -27.35
C HIS A 733 5.45 -21.37 -27.26
N THR A 734 4.43 -20.55 -26.99
CA THR A 734 3.01 -20.98 -27.04
C THR A 734 2.65 -21.48 -28.44
N ALA A 735 3.09 -20.79 -29.50
CA ALA A 735 2.88 -21.23 -30.88
C ALA A 735 3.57 -22.58 -31.17
N VAL A 736 4.82 -22.76 -30.74
CA VAL A 736 5.56 -24.02 -30.89
C VAL A 736 4.84 -25.18 -30.20
N CYS A 737 4.29 -24.98 -29.00
CA CYS A 737 3.50 -26.00 -28.32
C CYS A 737 2.26 -26.42 -29.12
N LEU A 738 1.61 -25.46 -29.80
CA LEU A 738 0.42 -25.72 -30.61
C LEU A 738 0.75 -26.42 -31.93
N GLU A 739 1.88 -26.09 -32.57
CA GLU A 739 2.36 -26.76 -33.79
C GLU A 739 2.68 -28.24 -33.54
N ARG A 740 3.16 -28.58 -32.34
CA ARG A 740 3.50 -29.94 -31.93
C ARG A 740 2.32 -30.75 -31.36
N ARG A 741 1.09 -30.25 -31.46
CA ARG A 741 -0.08 -30.97 -30.90
C ARG A 741 -0.24 -32.40 -31.44
N GLU A 742 0.13 -32.61 -32.72
CA GLU A 742 0.02 -33.91 -33.38
C GLU A 742 1.00 -34.96 -32.82
N ASP A 743 2.12 -34.53 -32.22
CA ASP A 743 3.09 -35.41 -31.54
C ASP A 743 2.45 -36.15 -30.35
N PHE A 744 1.29 -35.68 -29.88
CA PHE A 744 0.58 -36.18 -28.71
C PHE A 744 -0.83 -36.69 -29.04
N ALA A 745 -1.19 -36.83 -30.32
CA ALA A 745 -2.53 -37.21 -30.79
C ALA A 745 -2.84 -38.73 -30.70
N LEU A 746 -2.01 -39.52 -30.00
CA LEU A 746 -2.15 -40.97 -29.87
C LEU A 746 -1.98 -41.45 -28.42
#